data_AF-A0A350LPL4-F1
#
_entry.id   AF-A0A350LPL4-F1
#
_cell.length_a   1.000
_cell.length_b   1.000
_cell.length_c   1.000
_cell.angle_alpha   90.00
_cell.angle_beta   90.00
_cell.angle_gamma   90.00
#
_symmetry.space_group_name_H-M   'P 1'
#
loop_
_entity.id
_entity.type
_entity.pdbx_description
1 polymer ?
#
loop_
_entity_poly.entity_id
_entity_poly.type
_entity_poly.pdbx_seq_one_letter_code
_entity_poly.pdbx_strand_id
1 'polypeptide(L)'
;MRGTGAASVTITDAGIMPEGPLTLVQDAPTGLWQARDTAGQILATGEQTLSLPGLRIEMSGVPQDGDRITLTRQDASARHMTMVLDDPQGIAAAGTLTVSAVPGNRGTATLSATSLSTQVAGPRDLSGILSAEPVEFLSAGVVGVIPAGHAEAALSVQPRLAAMELGPFAGATPQVLSLTTPEGVAQFALPAGLTSDALAAALNTGAVQTIEGESLSAFGLMAEGAGDTLSLLARDGALPLSASLATDLGSLAGVVVADAAPAAALSVFTRDGRQLSGPPLGTSAAAALLTPENGFFPDASYNADYLDGAAPYGGLSLTRQSVSGDHVALLGQAGGIATWTGTAPAPANPSVEIGYEGATQSSTLRVPEGANAAWAAQELTTALPVRAEAETRLSLDVPTSGVLSFQLAGQNLTPLAIEADLGAVGAAGLQAAINAQSGATGIRAELAPNGGRLVLVEASGADISISRVTHSGTEPVTLTRLAPDGAALGTASLGAGGPDAARISGTVRLSGSAGFGVTENGILQTAEPDGFANGLIARQTSAAGAQVTLTPAEPGPGDQSLRRISLTGADGRVVTAEADPALGTGAAMARALAADLRATAPASRITGAALTALPPEGAQMRVSLGTQDYGIRMSGGVPVVSGPEEGRVTARFDENNRLVLETEGGTLDGSALHLPGDAGESARFGMGVGNAPVTTVIGQPFDAGSLPSSFTIKLNG
;
A
#
# COMPACT_ATOMS: atom_id res chain seq x y z
N MET A 1 -41.08 7.57 -9.52
CA MET A 1 -39.80 7.88 -8.86
C MET A 1 -39.47 9.35 -9.04
N ARG A 2 -38.70 9.93 -8.11
CA ARG A 2 -38.14 11.29 -8.09
C ARG A 2 -36.64 11.29 -8.33
N GLY A 3 -35.91 10.25 -7.93
CA GLY A 3 -34.50 10.03 -8.24
C GLY A 3 -34.27 9.28 -9.56
N THR A 4 -33.00 8.99 -9.86
CA THR A 4 -32.56 8.20 -11.03
C THR A 4 -32.33 6.73 -10.73
N GLY A 5 -32.91 6.24 -9.62
CA GLY A 5 -32.77 4.84 -9.18
C GLY A 5 -33.25 3.85 -10.26
N ALA A 6 -32.42 2.86 -10.57
CA ALA A 6 -32.75 1.75 -11.45
C ALA A 6 -32.46 0.41 -10.77
N ALA A 7 -33.17 -0.64 -11.19
CA ALA A 7 -32.98 -1.99 -10.68
C ALA A 7 -32.61 -2.93 -11.83
N SER A 8 -31.50 -3.65 -11.69
CA SER A 8 -31.14 -4.81 -12.50
C SER A 8 -31.50 -6.06 -11.72
N VAL A 9 -32.05 -7.07 -12.40
CA VAL A 9 -32.58 -8.28 -11.74
C VAL A 9 -31.94 -9.50 -12.36
N THR A 10 -31.32 -10.32 -11.52
CA THR A 10 -30.74 -11.62 -11.90
C THR A 10 -31.52 -12.72 -11.20
N ILE A 11 -32.09 -13.63 -11.99
CA ILE A 11 -32.80 -14.80 -11.47
C ILE A 11 -31.76 -15.92 -11.29
N THR A 12 -31.48 -16.29 -10.05
CA THR A 12 -30.50 -17.36 -9.74
C THR A 12 -31.15 -18.74 -9.66
N ASP A 13 -32.43 -18.80 -9.29
CA ASP A 13 -33.25 -20.02 -9.32
C ASP A 13 -34.74 -19.64 -9.38
N ALA A 14 -35.35 -19.86 -10.55
CA ALA A 14 -36.76 -19.53 -10.77
C ALA A 14 -37.73 -20.37 -9.92
N GLY A 15 -37.32 -21.55 -9.44
CA GLY A 15 -38.19 -22.47 -8.68
C GLY A 15 -38.42 -22.07 -7.23
N ILE A 16 -37.53 -21.26 -6.66
CA ILE A 16 -37.58 -20.81 -5.26
C ILE A 16 -37.74 -19.29 -5.12
N MET A 17 -37.81 -18.57 -6.25
CA MET A 17 -38.00 -17.12 -6.28
C MET A 17 -39.36 -16.72 -5.65
N PRO A 18 -39.42 -15.63 -4.86
CA PRO A 18 -40.69 -15.08 -4.37
C PRO A 18 -41.68 -14.84 -5.51
N GLU A 19 -42.93 -15.28 -5.34
CA GLU A 19 -43.95 -15.22 -6.39
C GLU A 19 -44.23 -13.79 -6.90
N GLY A 20 -44.03 -12.76 -6.06
CA GLY A 20 -44.23 -11.36 -6.41
C GLY A 20 -45.68 -11.00 -6.79
N PRO A 21 -46.02 -9.73 -7.06
CA PRO A 21 -45.10 -8.62 -7.32
C PRO A 21 -44.34 -8.15 -6.07
N LEU A 22 -43.10 -7.75 -6.28
CA LEU A 22 -42.24 -7.17 -5.26
C LEU A 22 -42.21 -5.65 -5.43
N THR A 23 -42.26 -4.91 -4.32
CA THR A 23 -42.07 -3.46 -4.33
C THR A 23 -40.78 -3.12 -3.60
N LEU A 24 -39.83 -2.57 -4.34
CA LEU A 24 -38.60 -2.00 -3.79
C LEU A 24 -38.91 -0.59 -3.33
N VAL A 25 -38.59 -0.25 -2.08
CA VAL A 25 -38.81 1.07 -1.50
C VAL A 25 -37.49 1.61 -0.98
N GLN A 26 -37.11 2.83 -1.37
CA GLN A 26 -35.93 3.49 -0.82
C GLN A 26 -36.30 4.22 0.48
N ASP A 27 -35.47 4.02 1.51
CA ASP A 27 -35.48 4.72 2.80
C ASP A 27 -34.22 5.59 2.93
N ALA A 28 -34.33 6.91 2.73
CA ALA A 28 -33.17 7.80 2.66
C ALA A 28 -32.50 8.04 4.02
N PRO A 29 -33.23 8.14 5.14
CA PRO A 29 -32.62 8.16 6.48
C PRO A 29 -31.63 7.03 6.74
N THR A 30 -31.91 5.82 6.23
CA THR A 30 -31.00 4.68 6.40
C THR A 30 -30.13 4.40 5.18
N GLY A 31 -30.36 5.04 4.04
CA GLY A 31 -29.68 4.77 2.77
C GLY A 31 -30.03 3.41 2.15
N LEU A 32 -31.05 2.70 2.65
CA LEU A 32 -31.34 1.32 2.26
C LEU A 32 -32.53 1.23 1.30
N TRP A 33 -32.45 0.29 0.39
CA TRP A 33 -33.62 -0.25 -0.29
C TRP A 33 -34.23 -1.40 0.53
N GLN A 34 -35.54 -1.51 0.45
CA GLN A 34 -36.32 -2.57 1.08
C GLN A 34 -37.16 -3.26 0.02
N ALA A 35 -36.94 -4.55 -0.21
CA ALA A 35 -37.82 -5.38 -1.03
C ALA A 35 -39.00 -5.84 -0.19
N ARG A 36 -40.21 -5.46 -0.60
CA ARG A 36 -41.46 -5.79 0.10
C ARG A 36 -42.36 -6.65 -0.75
N ASP A 37 -43.08 -7.56 -0.11
CA ASP A 37 -44.16 -8.30 -0.75
C ASP A 37 -45.46 -7.45 -0.86
N THR A 38 -46.52 -8.08 -1.36
CA THR A 38 -47.84 -7.45 -1.50
C THR A 38 -48.54 -7.15 -0.17
N ALA A 39 -48.17 -7.85 0.91
CA ALA A 39 -48.64 -7.56 2.27
C ALA A 39 -47.84 -6.43 2.95
N GLY A 40 -46.77 -5.94 2.29
CA GLY A 40 -45.87 -4.92 2.82
C GLY A 40 -44.79 -5.46 3.75
N GLN A 41 -44.68 -6.79 3.89
CA GLN A 41 -43.63 -7.46 4.64
C GLN A 41 -42.29 -7.25 3.93
N ILE A 42 -41.29 -6.83 4.67
CA ILE A 42 -39.92 -6.69 4.16
C ILE A 42 -39.32 -8.09 4.04
N LEU A 43 -38.95 -8.46 2.81
CA LEU A 43 -38.32 -9.73 2.48
C LEU A 43 -36.79 -9.62 2.45
N ALA A 44 -36.26 -8.45 2.08
CA ALA A 44 -34.83 -8.16 2.07
C ALA A 44 -34.56 -6.66 2.18
N THR A 45 -33.37 -6.29 2.66
CA THR A 45 -32.89 -4.91 2.71
C THR A 45 -31.44 -4.82 2.25
N GLY A 46 -31.04 -3.71 1.62
CA GLY A 46 -29.65 -3.44 1.25
C GLY A 46 -29.47 -2.10 0.53
N GLU A 47 -28.26 -1.54 0.57
CA GLU A 47 -27.96 -0.22 -0.02
C GLU A 47 -27.97 -0.26 -1.55
N GLN A 48 -27.24 -1.20 -2.13
CA GLN A 48 -27.13 -1.38 -3.58
C GLN A 48 -27.47 -2.79 -4.06
N THR A 49 -27.69 -3.74 -3.15
CA THR A 49 -28.04 -5.11 -3.52
C THR A 49 -29.05 -5.69 -2.54
N LEU A 50 -30.09 -6.33 -3.08
CA LEU A 50 -31.08 -7.09 -2.33
C LEU A 50 -30.97 -8.55 -2.74
N SER A 51 -30.70 -9.41 -1.77
CA SER A 51 -30.65 -10.86 -1.98
C SER A 51 -31.93 -11.49 -1.44
N LEU A 52 -32.67 -12.17 -2.32
CA LEU A 52 -33.85 -12.95 -2.00
C LEU A 52 -33.61 -14.41 -2.46
N PRO A 53 -34.37 -15.39 -1.94
CA PRO A 53 -34.32 -16.75 -2.48
C PRO A 53 -34.52 -16.71 -4.01
N GLY A 54 -33.63 -17.35 -4.77
CA GLY A 54 -33.74 -17.45 -6.24
C GLY A 54 -33.63 -16.13 -7.02
N LEU A 55 -33.35 -15.00 -6.37
CA LEU A 55 -33.40 -13.67 -6.97
C LEU A 55 -32.38 -12.73 -6.34
N ARG A 56 -31.54 -12.11 -7.18
CA ARG A 56 -30.67 -10.99 -6.78
C ARG A 56 -31.11 -9.74 -7.51
N ILE A 57 -31.19 -8.63 -6.79
CA ILE A 57 -31.57 -7.33 -7.35
C ILE A 57 -30.45 -6.35 -7.05
N GLU A 58 -29.94 -5.69 -8.07
CA GLU A 58 -28.91 -4.66 -7.96
C GLU A 58 -29.52 -3.29 -8.24
N MET A 59 -29.22 -2.35 -7.36
CA MET A 59 -29.71 -0.98 -7.43
C MET A 59 -28.60 -0.07 -7.95
N SER A 60 -28.91 0.78 -8.91
CA SER A 60 -27.99 1.79 -9.45
C SER A 60 -28.65 3.17 -9.52
N GLY A 61 -27.87 4.21 -9.78
CA GLY A 61 -28.33 5.59 -9.83
C GLY A 61 -28.42 6.27 -8.45
N VAL A 62 -29.01 7.47 -8.41
CA VAL A 62 -29.17 8.27 -7.17
C VAL A 62 -30.65 8.31 -6.81
N PRO A 63 -31.12 7.43 -5.92
CA PRO A 63 -32.52 7.40 -5.53
C PRO A 63 -32.85 8.49 -4.50
N GLN A 64 -34.13 8.87 -4.42
CA GLN A 64 -34.65 9.75 -3.37
C GLN A 64 -35.56 9.00 -2.41
N ASP A 65 -35.74 9.56 -1.21
CA ASP A 65 -36.59 8.99 -0.18
C ASP A 65 -37.98 8.65 -0.69
N GLY A 66 -38.43 7.43 -0.40
CA GLY A 66 -39.73 6.93 -0.82
C GLY A 66 -39.84 6.59 -2.31
N ASP A 67 -38.74 6.56 -3.06
CA ASP A 67 -38.72 6.00 -4.41
C ASP A 67 -39.16 4.54 -4.39
N ARG A 68 -39.94 4.16 -5.43
CA ARG A 68 -40.53 2.82 -5.53
C ARG A 68 -40.35 2.23 -6.91
N ILE A 69 -39.90 0.97 -6.95
CA ILE A 69 -39.80 0.14 -8.16
C ILE A 69 -40.63 -1.12 -7.92
N THR A 70 -41.56 -1.42 -8.82
CA THR A 70 -42.36 -2.65 -8.74
C THR A 70 -41.84 -3.67 -9.74
N LEU A 71 -41.44 -4.83 -9.24
CA LEU A 71 -41.06 -5.98 -10.05
C LEU A 71 -42.26 -6.91 -10.18
N THR A 72 -42.66 -7.17 -11.42
CA THR A 72 -43.74 -8.10 -11.74
C THR A 72 -43.17 -9.29 -12.48
N ARG A 73 -43.53 -10.48 -12.03
CA ARG A 73 -43.17 -11.73 -12.69
C ARG A 73 -44.01 -11.87 -13.96
N GLN A 74 -43.38 -12.21 -15.10
CA GLN A 74 -44.06 -12.33 -16.40
C GLN A 74 -43.93 -13.72 -17.04
N ASP A 75 -43.23 -14.65 -16.37
CA ASP A 75 -43.02 -16.02 -16.85
C ASP A 75 -44.32 -16.85 -16.91
N ALA A 76 -45.37 -16.49 -16.17
CA ALA A 76 -46.70 -17.11 -16.28
C ALA A 76 -47.48 -16.67 -17.53
N SER A 77 -46.99 -15.69 -18.29
CA SER A 77 -47.68 -15.15 -19.46
C SER A 77 -47.20 -15.81 -20.74
N ALA A 78 -48.06 -16.61 -21.37
CA ALA A 78 -47.79 -17.29 -22.64
C ALA A 78 -47.30 -16.36 -23.77
N ARG A 79 -47.63 -15.06 -23.72
CA ARG A 79 -47.13 -14.06 -24.70
C ARG A 79 -45.61 -13.86 -24.68
N HIS A 80 -44.94 -14.25 -23.59
CA HIS A 80 -43.49 -14.15 -23.40
C HIS A 80 -42.80 -15.53 -23.50
N MET A 81 -43.56 -16.58 -23.83
CA MET A 81 -43.01 -17.90 -24.10
C MET A 81 -42.86 -18.09 -25.61
N THR A 82 -41.68 -18.56 -26.03
CA THR A 82 -41.42 -18.97 -27.41
C THR A 82 -40.84 -20.38 -27.39
N MET A 83 -41.28 -21.22 -28.32
CA MET A 83 -40.64 -22.52 -28.53
C MET A 83 -39.25 -22.29 -29.14
N VAL A 84 -38.20 -22.62 -28.40
CA VAL A 84 -36.80 -22.45 -28.83
C VAL A 84 -36.36 -23.56 -29.79
N LEU A 85 -37.05 -24.71 -29.78
CA LEU A 85 -36.75 -25.84 -30.65
C LEU A 85 -37.32 -25.62 -32.06
N ASP A 86 -36.44 -25.37 -33.02
CA ASP A 86 -36.72 -25.29 -34.46
C ASP A 86 -36.38 -26.60 -35.21
N ASP A 87 -35.54 -27.46 -34.60
CA ASP A 87 -35.19 -28.79 -35.09
C ASP A 87 -35.80 -29.90 -34.19
N PRO A 88 -36.59 -30.85 -34.74
CA PRO A 88 -37.06 -32.01 -34.00
C PRO A 88 -35.92 -32.90 -33.43
N GLN A 89 -34.69 -32.83 -33.95
CA GLN A 89 -33.53 -33.51 -33.36
C GLN A 89 -33.05 -32.86 -32.05
N GLY A 90 -33.46 -31.62 -31.76
CA GLY A 90 -33.21 -30.94 -30.49
C GLY A 90 -34.07 -31.44 -29.33
N ILE A 91 -35.05 -32.31 -29.58
CA ILE A 91 -35.89 -32.92 -28.55
C ILE A 91 -35.10 -34.05 -27.88
N ALA A 92 -34.60 -33.81 -26.67
CA ALA A 92 -33.90 -34.79 -25.84
C ALA A 92 -34.87 -35.85 -25.25
N ALA A 93 -35.47 -36.69 -26.11
CA ALA A 93 -36.46 -37.70 -25.73
C ALA A 93 -35.86 -39.05 -25.28
N ALA A 94 -34.56 -39.29 -25.56
CA ALA A 94 -33.87 -40.50 -25.13
C ALA A 94 -33.31 -40.33 -23.71
N GLY A 95 -33.47 -41.34 -22.86
CA GLY A 95 -32.71 -41.41 -21.62
C GLY A 95 -31.21 -41.49 -21.91
N THR A 96 -30.38 -40.83 -21.09
CA THR A 96 -28.91 -40.79 -21.25
C THR A 96 -28.23 -42.17 -21.20
N LEU A 97 -28.96 -43.20 -20.74
CA LEU A 97 -28.56 -44.60 -20.78
C LEU A 97 -29.73 -45.47 -21.29
N THR A 98 -29.46 -46.33 -22.26
CA THR A 98 -30.38 -47.41 -22.65
C THR A 98 -29.77 -48.77 -22.31
N VAL A 99 -30.40 -49.50 -21.40
CA VAL A 99 -30.04 -50.89 -21.09
C VAL A 99 -30.99 -51.82 -21.85
N SER A 100 -30.45 -52.71 -22.67
CA SER A 100 -31.23 -53.74 -23.35
C SER A 100 -30.53 -55.09 -23.29
N ALA A 101 -31.31 -56.17 -23.26
CA ALA A 101 -30.78 -57.54 -23.27
C ALA A 101 -30.36 -57.92 -24.70
N VAL A 102 -29.21 -58.61 -24.82
CA VAL A 102 -28.73 -59.10 -26.12
C VAL A 102 -29.63 -60.24 -26.63
N PRO A 103 -30.04 -60.24 -27.92
CA PRO A 103 -30.81 -61.34 -28.51
C PRO A 103 -29.99 -62.64 -28.47
N GLY A 104 -30.32 -63.53 -27.53
CA GLY A 104 -29.55 -64.76 -27.27
C GLY A 104 -29.54 -65.17 -25.79
N ASN A 105 -29.85 -64.26 -24.88
CA ASN A 105 -29.98 -64.56 -23.46
C ASN A 105 -31.18 -65.50 -23.21
N ARG A 106 -30.91 -66.68 -22.62
CA ARG A 106 -31.92 -67.70 -22.25
C ARG A 106 -32.28 -67.71 -20.76
N GLY A 107 -31.65 -66.85 -19.96
CA GLY A 107 -31.91 -66.70 -18.52
C GLY A 107 -32.85 -65.53 -18.21
N THR A 108 -33.45 -65.53 -17.02
CA THR A 108 -34.43 -64.52 -16.54
C THR A 108 -33.80 -63.38 -15.72
N ALA A 109 -32.49 -63.16 -15.84
CA ALA A 109 -31.78 -62.16 -15.04
C ALA A 109 -32.13 -60.73 -15.53
N THR A 110 -32.48 -59.85 -14.59
CA THR A 110 -32.76 -58.43 -14.85
C THR A 110 -31.51 -57.59 -14.60
N LEU A 111 -31.15 -56.70 -15.53
CA LEU A 111 -30.09 -55.71 -15.36
C LEU A 111 -30.71 -54.33 -15.13
N SER A 112 -30.39 -53.69 -14.01
CA SER A 112 -30.71 -52.28 -13.76
C SER A 112 -29.42 -51.46 -13.76
N ALA A 113 -29.40 -50.35 -14.50
CA ALA A 113 -28.36 -49.34 -14.39
C ALA A 113 -28.99 -48.05 -13.86
N THR A 114 -28.45 -47.53 -12.77
CA THR A 114 -28.81 -46.21 -12.23
C THR A 114 -27.60 -45.31 -12.48
N SER A 115 -27.80 -44.11 -13.04
CA SER A 115 -26.75 -43.10 -13.07
C SER A 115 -26.45 -42.70 -11.64
N LEU A 116 -25.26 -43.04 -11.14
CA LEU A 116 -24.71 -42.38 -9.96
C LEU A 116 -24.40 -40.95 -10.42
N SER A 117 -25.22 -39.98 -10.01
CA SER A 117 -24.72 -38.62 -9.91
C SER A 117 -23.60 -38.69 -8.89
N THR A 118 -22.34 -38.63 -9.32
CA THR A 118 -21.27 -38.24 -8.42
C THR A 118 -21.70 -36.92 -7.85
N GLN A 119 -22.11 -36.93 -6.58
CA GLN A 119 -22.21 -35.73 -5.78
C GLN A 119 -20.78 -35.22 -5.71
N VAL A 120 -20.37 -34.42 -6.70
CA VAL A 120 -19.10 -33.70 -6.64
C VAL A 120 -19.27 -32.86 -5.39
N ALA A 121 -18.53 -33.22 -4.34
CA ALA A 121 -18.49 -32.41 -3.15
C ALA A 121 -18.02 -31.03 -3.63
N GLY A 122 -18.91 -30.05 -3.64
CA GLY A 122 -18.55 -28.68 -3.97
C GLY A 122 -17.40 -28.22 -3.07
N PRO A 123 -16.70 -27.14 -3.44
CA PRO A 123 -15.58 -26.63 -2.67
C PRO A 123 -15.98 -26.45 -1.20
N ARG A 124 -15.09 -26.88 -0.30
CA ARG A 124 -15.36 -26.82 1.13
C ARG A 124 -15.29 -25.38 1.63
N ASP A 125 -15.95 -25.15 2.74
CA ASP A 125 -15.80 -23.92 3.52
C ASP A 125 -14.32 -23.70 3.86
N LEU A 126 -13.78 -22.54 3.47
CA LEU A 126 -12.38 -22.19 3.71
C LEU A 126 -12.03 -22.21 5.19
N SER A 127 -12.97 -21.90 6.09
CA SER A 127 -12.73 -21.94 7.54
C SER A 127 -12.44 -23.36 8.06
N GLY A 128 -12.88 -24.39 7.33
CA GLY A 128 -12.58 -25.80 7.64
C GLY A 128 -11.28 -26.31 7.02
N ILE A 129 -10.64 -25.51 6.16
CA ILE A 129 -9.37 -25.84 5.49
C ILE A 129 -8.22 -25.06 6.12
N LEU A 130 -8.43 -23.75 6.32
CA LEU A 130 -7.44 -22.84 6.89
C LEU A 130 -7.46 -22.96 8.42
N SER A 131 -6.29 -22.83 9.03
CA SER A 131 -6.11 -22.84 10.48
C SER A 131 -5.27 -21.64 10.91
N ALA A 132 -4.94 -21.53 12.19
CA ALA A 132 -3.97 -20.54 12.66
C ALA A 132 -2.58 -20.77 12.05
N GLU A 133 -2.24 -22.04 11.76
CA GLU A 133 -0.99 -22.40 11.10
C GLU A 133 -1.13 -22.32 9.57
N PRO A 134 -0.09 -21.87 8.86
CA PRO A 134 -0.05 -21.88 7.39
C PRO A 134 -0.30 -23.28 6.83
N VAL A 135 -1.09 -23.36 5.77
CA VAL A 135 -1.39 -24.61 5.05
C VAL A 135 -0.67 -24.59 3.70
N GLU A 136 0.11 -25.64 3.42
CA GLU A 136 0.74 -25.81 2.11
C GLU A 136 -0.18 -26.59 1.16
N PHE A 137 -0.37 -26.06 -0.05
CA PHE A 137 -1.15 -26.71 -1.11
C PHE A 137 -0.23 -27.45 -2.08
N LEU A 138 -0.58 -28.69 -2.40
CA LEU A 138 0.20 -29.55 -3.31
C LEU A 138 0.17 -29.10 -4.78
N SER A 139 -0.87 -28.37 -5.17
CA SER A 139 -1.06 -27.88 -6.54
C SER A 139 -1.95 -26.64 -6.56
N ALA A 140 -1.80 -25.80 -7.59
CA ALA A 140 -2.71 -24.69 -7.85
C ALA A 140 -4.13 -25.18 -8.17
N GLY A 141 -5.14 -24.38 -7.84
CA GLY A 141 -6.55 -24.68 -8.10
C GLY A 141 -7.49 -23.92 -7.18
N VAL A 142 -8.78 -24.26 -7.25
CA VAL A 142 -9.78 -23.69 -6.34
C VAL A 142 -9.68 -24.37 -4.98
N VAL A 143 -9.38 -23.56 -3.95
CA VAL A 143 -9.10 -24.06 -2.60
C VAL A 143 -10.37 -24.23 -1.79
N GLY A 144 -11.34 -23.32 -1.90
CA GLY A 144 -12.56 -23.35 -1.11
C GLY A 144 -13.47 -22.15 -1.36
N VAL A 145 -14.52 -22.02 -0.56
CA VAL A 145 -15.48 -20.90 -0.60
C VAL A 145 -15.53 -20.20 0.76
N ILE A 146 -15.59 -18.87 0.73
CA ILE A 146 -16.00 -18.06 1.90
C ILE A 146 -17.53 -18.13 1.99
N PRO A 147 -18.11 -18.75 3.02
CA PRO A 147 -19.56 -18.91 3.12
C PRO A 147 -20.25 -17.56 3.41
N ALA A 148 -21.55 -17.51 3.13
CA ALA A 148 -22.36 -16.32 3.44
C ALA A 148 -22.42 -16.05 4.95
N GLY A 149 -22.65 -14.79 5.32
CA GLY A 149 -22.79 -14.36 6.72
C GLY A 149 -21.49 -13.91 7.39
N HIS A 150 -20.38 -13.85 6.67
CA HIS A 150 -19.12 -13.28 7.14
C HIS A 150 -19.08 -11.79 6.80
N ALA A 151 -18.79 -10.94 7.80
CA ALA A 151 -18.64 -9.50 7.61
C ALA A 151 -17.25 -9.12 7.07
N GLU A 152 -16.25 -9.98 7.30
CA GLU A 152 -14.86 -9.77 6.94
C GLU A 152 -14.19 -11.12 6.63
N ALA A 153 -13.20 -11.10 5.75
CA ALA A 153 -12.28 -12.21 5.52
C ALA A 153 -10.87 -11.66 5.30
N ALA A 154 -9.96 -11.97 6.22
CA ALA A 154 -8.54 -11.67 6.09
C ALA A 154 -7.79 -12.93 5.63
N LEU A 155 -7.15 -12.85 4.47
CA LEU A 155 -6.40 -13.94 3.87
C LEU A 155 -4.95 -13.50 3.70
N SER A 156 -4.01 -14.35 4.12
CA SER A 156 -2.58 -14.12 3.93
C SER A 156 -1.96 -15.32 3.20
N VAL A 157 -0.94 -15.04 2.38
CA VAL A 157 -0.12 -16.07 1.74
C VAL A 157 1.33 -15.72 2.02
N GLN A 158 2.04 -16.65 2.63
CA GLN A 158 3.45 -16.48 2.97
C GLN A 158 4.34 -17.27 2.01
N PRO A 159 5.57 -16.79 1.73
CA PRO A 159 6.59 -17.64 1.16
C PRO A 159 6.94 -18.75 2.16
N ARG A 160 7.43 -19.87 1.66
CA ARG A 160 8.13 -20.83 2.54
C ARG A 160 9.55 -20.30 2.71
N LEU A 161 9.95 -20.06 3.96
CA LEU A 161 11.33 -19.72 4.28
C LEU A 161 12.20 -20.98 4.26
N ALA A 162 13.46 -20.84 3.86
CA ALA A 162 14.41 -21.93 4.05
C ALA A 162 14.64 -22.14 5.55
N ALA A 163 14.64 -23.39 6.00
CA ALA A 163 14.69 -23.73 7.41
C ALA A 163 15.79 -24.76 7.72
N MET A 164 16.50 -24.53 8.82
CA MET A 164 17.47 -25.46 9.40
C MET A 164 17.08 -25.77 10.85
N GLU A 165 16.93 -27.04 11.17
CA GLU A 165 16.58 -27.50 12.52
C GLU A 165 17.80 -27.97 13.30
N LEU A 166 17.89 -27.55 14.56
CA LEU A 166 18.86 -27.99 15.56
C LEU A 166 18.10 -28.63 16.73
N GLY A 167 17.96 -29.96 16.69
CA GLY A 167 17.21 -30.71 17.70
C GLY A 167 17.05 -32.20 17.37
N PRO A 168 16.45 -32.97 18.28
CA PRO A 168 15.99 -32.55 19.60
C PRO A 168 17.14 -32.44 20.62
N PHE A 169 17.13 -31.45 21.51
CA PHE A 169 18.05 -31.31 22.64
C PHE A 169 17.38 -31.61 24.00
N ALA A 170 16.41 -32.52 24.01
CA ALA A 170 15.65 -32.89 25.20
C ALA A 170 16.56 -33.22 26.40
N GLY A 171 16.40 -32.47 27.50
CA GLY A 171 17.18 -32.66 28.72
C GLY A 171 18.64 -32.20 28.66
N ALA A 172 19.09 -31.64 27.53
CA ALA A 172 20.37 -30.96 27.39
C ALA A 172 20.17 -29.45 27.53
N THR A 173 21.19 -28.74 28.02
CA THR A 173 21.20 -27.28 28.13
C THR A 173 22.00 -26.67 26.99
N PRO A 174 21.38 -25.87 26.09
CA PRO A 174 22.10 -25.14 25.06
C PRO A 174 23.14 -24.18 25.66
N GLN A 175 24.34 -24.16 25.08
CA GLN A 175 25.47 -23.32 25.54
C GLN A 175 26.00 -22.40 24.44
N VAL A 176 26.16 -22.90 23.21
CA VAL A 176 26.70 -22.11 22.09
C VAL A 176 25.97 -22.47 20.80
N LEU A 177 25.44 -21.48 20.10
CA LEU A 177 25.03 -21.61 18.70
C LEU A 177 26.18 -21.12 17.81
N SER A 178 26.66 -21.95 16.90
CA SER A 178 27.68 -21.59 15.91
C SER A 178 27.07 -21.62 14.52
N LEU A 179 27.26 -20.54 13.75
CA LEU A 179 26.84 -20.43 12.34
C LEU A 179 28.09 -20.31 11.47
N THR A 180 28.24 -21.19 10.48
CA THR A 180 29.29 -21.08 9.47
C THR A 180 28.72 -20.34 8.26
N THR A 181 29.23 -19.15 7.98
CA THR A 181 28.88 -18.32 6.83
C THR A 181 30.04 -18.29 5.83
N PRO A 182 29.85 -17.74 4.62
CA PRO A 182 30.96 -17.51 3.70
C PRO A 182 32.05 -16.57 4.25
N GLU A 183 31.71 -15.73 5.23
CA GLU A 183 32.60 -14.71 5.81
C GLU A 183 33.37 -15.23 7.04
N GLY A 184 32.86 -16.28 7.71
CA GLY A 184 33.51 -16.87 8.87
C GLY A 184 32.57 -17.69 9.74
N VAL A 185 32.94 -17.90 11.00
CA VAL A 185 32.10 -18.57 12.00
C VAL A 185 31.62 -17.54 13.02
N ALA A 186 30.30 -17.32 13.07
CA ALA A 186 29.66 -16.51 14.09
C ALA A 186 29.23 -17.38 15.27
N GLN A 187 29.52 -16.95 16.51
CA GLN A 187 29.21 -17.69 17.72
C GLN A 187 28.38 -16.86 18.68
N PHE A 188 27.26 -17.44 19.13
CA PHE A 188 26.36 -16.88 20.13
C PHE A 188 26.53 -17.67 21.43
N ALA A 189 26.99 -16.99 22.49
CA ALA A 189 27.04 -17.56 23.82
C ALA A 189 25.64 -17.54 24.44
N LEU A 190 25.05 -18.70 24.68
CA LEU A 190 23.66 -18.84 25.10
C LEU A 190 23.55 -18.85 26.63
N PRO A 191 22.58 -18.12 27.21
CA PRO A 191 22.26 -18.24 28.63
C PRO A 191 21.81 -19.66 28.97
N ALA A 192 22.30 -20.20 30.09
CA ALA A 192 21.95 -21.55 30.52
C ALA A 192 20.48 -21.65 30.94
N GLY A 193 19.84 -22.79 30.64
CA GLY A 193 18.51 -23.14 31.13
C GLY A 193 17.34 -22.51 30.39
N LEU A 194 17.55 -21.95 29.19
CA LEU A 194 16.47 -21.49 28.33
C LEU A 194 15.78 -22.67 27.63
N THR A 195 14.45 -22.62 27.54
CA THR A 195 13.66 -23.49 26.65
C THR A 195 13.91 -23.09 25.19
N SER A 196 13.50 -23.94 24.23
CA SER A 196 13.54 -23.60 22.79
C SER A 196 12.93 -22.24 22.50
N ASP A 197 11.77 -21.96 23.07
CA ASP A 197 10.98 -20.76 22.78
C ASP A 197 11.63 -19.52 23.39
N ALA A 198 12.14 -19.65 24.63
CA ALA A 198 12.85 -18.57 25.30
C ALA A 198 14.20 -18.28 24.63
N LEU A 199 14.88 -19.32 24.13
CA LEU A 199 16.10 -19.19 23.35
C LEU A 199 15.84 -18.50 22.01
N ALA A 200 14.81 -18.93 21.27
CA ALA A 200 14.40 -18.30 20.02
C ALA A 200 14.04 -16.82 20.22
N ALA A 201 13.27 -16.51 21.27
CA ALA A 201 12.94 -15.13 21.63
C ALA A 201 14.18 -14.30 21.96
N ALA A 202 15.14 -14.86 22.71
CA ALA A 202 16.38 -14.16 23.07
C ALA A 202 17.27 -13.87 21.84
N LEU A 203 17.30 -14.79 20.87
CA LEU A 203 18.00 -14.59 19.60
C LEU A 203 17.30 -13.54 18.73
N ASN A 204 15.98 -13.62 18.58
CA ASN A 204 15.20 -12.70 17.74
C ASN A 204 15.16 -11.27 18.28
N THR A 205 15.16 -11.11 19.62
CA THR A 205 15.21 -9.79 20.26
C THR A 205 16.61 -9.19 20.29
N GLY A 206 17.63 -9.93 19.87
CA GLY A 206 19.03 -9.51 19.97
C GLY A 206 19.54 -9.42 21.41
N ALA A 207 18.85 -10.03 22.38
CA ALA A 207 19.34 -10.16 23.75
C ALA A 207 20.55 -11.11 23.83
N VAL A 208 20.67 -12.01 22.86
CA VAL A 208 21.85 -12.83 22.60
C VAL A 208 22.49 -12.36 21.31
N GLN A 209 23.78 -12.01 21.37
CA GLN A 209 24.57 -11.50 20.26
C GLN A 209 25.88 -12.27 20.14
N THR A 210 26.56 -12.09 19.01
CA THR A 210 27.95 -12.52 18.86
C THR A 210 28.87 -11.69 19.75
N ILE A 211 30.13 -12.10 19.89
CA ILE A 211 31.16 -11.30 20.57
C ILE A 211 31.42 -9.95 19.87
N GLU A 212 31.11 -9.88 18.58
CA GLU A 212 31.20 -8.68 17.74
C GLU A 212 29.94 -7.80 17.84
N GLY A 213 28.94 -8.21 18.64
CA GLY A 213 27.71 -7.45 18.88
C GLY A 213 26.63 -7.66 17.82
N GLU A 214 26.76 -8.67 16.97
CA GLU A 214 25.79 -8.93 15.91
C GLU A 214 24.61 -9.77 16.43
N SER A 215 23.39 -9.38 16.09
CA SER A 215 22.18 -10.14 16.36
C SER A 215 21.98 -11.25 15.31
N LEU A 216 21.07 -12.19 15.58
CA LEU A 216 20.69 -13.21 14.59
C LEU A 216 20.14 -12.60 13.29
N SER A 217 19.41 -11.48 13.40
CA SER A 217 18.85 -10.75 12.26
C SER A 217 19.90 -10.15 11.33
N ALA A 218 21.11 -9.84 11.81
CA ALA A 218 22.22 -9.38 10.97
C ALA A 218 22.64 -10.42 9.92
N PHE A 219 22.37 -11.70 10.20
CA PHE A 219 22.58 -12.82 9.27
C PHE A 219 21.36 -13.12 8.39
N GLY A 220 20.30 -12.29 8.44
CA GLY A 220 19.05 -12.53 7.71
C GLY A 220 18.19 -13.67 8.28
N LEU A 221 18.47 -14.10 9.51
CA LEU A 221 17.84 -15.25 10.15
C LEU A 221 16.84 -14.86 11.24
N MET A 222 15.86 -15.73 11.46
CA MET A 222 14.95 -15.73 12.61
C MET A 222 14.93 -17.12 13.23
N ALA A 223 14.84 -17.18 14.56
CA ALA A 223 14.73 -18.42 15.31
C ALA A 223 13.27 -18.72 15.67
N GLU A 224 12.91 -19.99 15.66
CA GLU A 224 11.63 -20.50 16.17
C GLU A 224 11.89 -21.68 17.10
N GLY A 225 11.21 -21.70 18.24
CA GLY A 225 11.26 -22.81 19.18
C GLY A 225 10.03 -23.70 19.02
N ALA A 226 10.24 -25.02 18.94
CA ALA A 226 9.15 -25.98 18.95
C ALA A 226 9.57 -27.23 19.74
N GLY A 227 9.06 -27.37 20.96
CA GLY A 227 9.40 -28.49 21.84
C GLY A 227 10.87 -28.49 22.24
N ASP A 228 11.63 -29.47 21.76
CA ASP A 228 13.08 -29.60 22.01
C ASP A 228 13.92 -29.25 20.76
N THR A 229 13.31 -28.58 19.78
CA THR A 229 13.96 -28.19 18.52
C THR A 229 14.03 -26.67 18.40
N LEU A 230 15.18 -26.19 17.93
CA LEU A 230 15.38 -24.81 17.51
C LEU A 230 15.45 -24.78 15.98
N SER A 231 14.56 -24.05 15.33
CA SER A 231 14.56 -23.85 13.88
C SER A 231 15.14 -22.48 13.55
N LEU A 232 16.06 -22.42 12.57
CA LEU A 232 16.56 -21.18 11.98
C LEU A 232 15.92 -21.00 10.60
N LEU A 233 15.18 -19.91 10.44
CA LEU A 233 14.45 -19.53 9.23
C LEU A 233 15.21 -18.40 8.53
N ALA A 234 15.52 -18.56 7.25
CA ALA A 234 16.09 -17.48 6.44
C ALA A 234 14.99 -16.55 5.94
N ARG A 235 14.85 -15.38 6.57
CA ARG A 235 13.89 -14.32 6.17
C ARG A 235 14.45 -13.46 5.05
N ASP A 236 15.77 -13.30 5.04
CA ASP A 236 16.50 -12.62 3.98
C ASP A 236 17.76 -13.41 3.62
N GLY A 237 18.02 -13.57 2.32
CA GLY A 237 19.18 -14.32 1.84
C GLY A 237 19.08 -15.84 1.99
N ALA A 238 20.15 -16.46 2.47
CA ALA A 238 20.33 -17.91 2.48
C ALA A 238 20.63 -18.43 3.89
N LEU A 239 20.35 -19.71 4.12
CA LEU A 239 20.80 -20.41 5.33
C LEU A 239 22.34 -20.38 5.43
N PRO A 240 22.89 -20.46 6.66
CA PRO A 240 24.33 -20.65 6.83
C PRO A 240 24.79 -21.95 6.16
N LEU A 241 26.07 -22.01 5.77
CA LEU A 241 26.70 -23.19 5.18
C LEU A 241 26.57 -24.42 6.09
N SER A 242 26.62 -24.19 7.41
CA SER A 242 26.26 -25.15 8.44
C SER A 242 25.95 -24.40 9.75
N ALA A 243 25.15 -25.00 10.62
CA ALA A 243 24.99 -24.55 11.99
C ALA A 243 25.23 -25.71 12.96
N SER A 244 25.64 -25.39 14.20
CA SER A 244 25.70 -26.38 15.27
C SER A 244 25.30 -25.78 16.62
N LEU A 245 24.57 -26.54 17.43
CA LEU A 245 24.19 -26.19 18.79
C LEU A 245 24.98 -27.05 19.78
N ALA A 246 25.97 -26.45 20.45
CA ALA A 246 26.68 -27.09 21.55
C ALA A 246 25.81 -27.06 22.81
N THR A 247 25.69 -28.20 23.47
CA THR A 247 24.98 -28.41 24.72
C THR A 247 25.91 -29.04 25.77
N ASP A 248 25.46 -29.14 27.02
CA ASP A 248 26.16 -29.89 28.07
C ASP A 248 26.27 -31.41 27.82
N LEU A 249 25.44 -31.97 26.94
CA LEU A 249 25.45 -33.39 26.60
C LEU A 249 26.10 -33.70 25.25
N GLY A 250 26.55 -32.68 24.50
CA GLY A 250 27.19 -32.83 23.19
C GLY A 250 26.80 -31.74 22.19
N SER A 251 27.27 -31.84 20.95
CA SER A 251 26.93 -30.90 19.88
C SER A 251 25.93 -31.51 18.90
N LEU A 252 24.91 -30.74 18.54
CA LEU A 252 23.94 -31.07 17.52
C LEU A 252 24.30 -30.32 16.23
N ALA A 253 24.38 -31.05 15.10
CA ALA A 253 24.50 -30.43 13.79
C ALA A 253 23.12 -30.01 13.28
N GLY A 254 23.05 -28.82 12.69
CA GLY A 254 21.84 -28.35 12.02
C GLY A 254 21.56 -29.14 10.75
N VAL A 255 20.29 -29.46 10.51
CA VAL A 255 19.82 -30.17 9.32
C VAL A 255 18.88 -29.25 8.56
N VAL A 256 19.12 -29.05 7.26
CA VAL A 256 18.18 -28.32 6.40
C VAL A 256 16.93 -29.16 6.21
N VAL A 257 15.78 -28.63 6.62
CA VAL A 257 14.50 -29.34 6.58
C VAL A 257 13.51 -28.73 5.58
N ALA A 258 13.74 -27.49 5.15
CA ALA A 258 12.93 -26.84 4.13
C ALA A 258 13.78 -25.94 3.24
N ASP A 259 13.49 -25.98 1.94
CA ASP A 259 13.99 -25.02 0.95
C ASP A 259 13.05 -23.82 0.84
N ALA A 260 13.61 -22.66 0.52
CA ALA A 260 12.83 -21.47 0.24
C ALA A 260 11.95 -21.66 -1.00
N ALA A 261 10.70 -21.21 -0.93
CA ALA A 261 9.77 -21.18 -2.05
C ALA A 261 8.97 -19.87 -2.06
N PRO A 262 8.67 -19.29 -3.24
CA PRO A 262 7.90 -18.06 -3.32
C PRO A 262 6.46 -18.27 -2.81
N ALA A 263 5.85 -17.18 -2.34
CA ALA A 263 4.44 -17.16 -2.01
C ALA A 263 3.59 -17.49 -3.24
N ALA A 264 2.50 -18.22 -3.04
CA ALA A 264 1.53 -18.47 -4.10
C ALA A 264 0.75 -17.19 -4.46
N ALA A 265 0.31 -17.08 -5.72
CA ALA A 265 -0.66 -16.06 -6.08
C ALA A 265 -2.04 -16.47 -5.54
N LEU A 266 -2.68 -15.56 -4.79
CA LEU A 266 -4.07 -15.72 -4.35
C LEU A 266 -4.99 -14.94 -5.28
N SER A 267 -6.14 -15.53 -5.61
CA SER A 267 -7.19 -14.85 -6.35
C SER A 267 -8.53 -15.13 -5.73
N VAL A 268 -9.35 -14.09 -5.62
CA VAL A 268 -10.68 -14.15 -5.02
C VAL A 268 -11.71 -13.86 -6.09
N PHE A 269 -12.74 -14.70 -6.17
CA PHE A 269 -13.81 -14.59 -7.15
C PHE A 269 -15.17 -14.60 -6.49
N THR A 270 -16.12 -13.93 -7.13
CA THR A 270 -17.54 -14.17 -6.89
C THR A 270 -17.96 -15.47 -7.57
N ARG A 271 -19.01 -16.13 -7.06
CA ARG A 271 -19.47 -17.42 -7.60
C ARG A 271 -20.05 -17.35 -9.02
N ASP A 272 -20.41 -16.17 -9.49
CA ASP A 272 -20.83 -15.90 -10.87
C ASP A 272 -19.68 -15.46 -11.79
N GLY A 273 -18.45 -15.42 -11.28
CA GLY A 273 -17.24 -15.37 -12.10
C GLY A 273 -16.53 -14.03 -12.22
N ARG A 274 -16.88 -13.03 -11.40
CA ARG A 274 -16.11 -11.79 -11.30
C ARG A 274 -14.86 -12.02 -10.47
N GLN A 275 -13.71 -11.67 -11.01
CA GLN A 275 -12.47 -11.65 -10.26
C GLN A 275 -12.40 -10.35 -9.45
N LEU A 276 -12.20 -10.49 -8.15
CA LEU A 276 -12.06 -9.37 -7.22
C LEU A 276 -10.60 -9.05 -6.94
N SER A 277 -9.72 -10.05 -6.93
CA SER A 277 -8.29 -9.82 -6.68
C SER A 277 -7.38 -10.87 -7.31
N GLY A 278 -6.10 -10.52 -7.48
CA GLY A 278 -5.04 -11.39 -7.96
C GLY A 278 -4.78 -11.26 -9.47
N PRO A 279 -3.81 -12.00 -10.02
CA PRO A 279 -3.44 -11.89 -11.43
C PRO A 279 -4.63 -12.16 -12.36
N PRO A 280 -4.87 -11.35 -13.40
CA PRO A 280 -5.97 -11.57 -14.34
C PRO A 280 -5.81 -12.92 -15.04
N LEU A 281 -6.92 -13.63 -15.26
CA LEU A 281 -6.94 -14.91 -15.97
C LEU A 281 -7.12 -14.73 -17.47
N GLY A 282 -6.48 -15.62 -18.24
CA GLY A 282 -6.76 -15.80 -19.67
C GLY A 282 -8.01 -16.66 -19.87
N THR A 283 -8.59 -16.62 -21.07
CA THR A 283 -9.86 -17.30 -21.39
C THR A 283 -9.84 -18.80 -21.12
N SER A 284 -8.74 -19.49 -21.44
CA SER A 284 -8.58 -20.93 -21.19
C SER A 284 -8.45 -21.27 -19.71
N ALA A 285 -7.66 -20.49 -18.96
CA ALA A 285 -7.50 -20.67 -17.51
C ALA A 285 -8.81 -20.39 -16.77
N ALA A 286 -9.52 -19.34 -17.18
CA ALA A 286 -10.85 -19.02 -16.69
C ALA A 286 -11.83 -20.17 -16.94
N ALA A 287 -11.94 -20.67 -18.18
CA ALA A 287 -12.84 -21.78 -18.51
C ALA A 287 -12.54 -23.07 -17.73
N ALA A 288 -11.28 -23.31 -17.36
CA ALA A 288 -10.89 -24.47 -16.56
C ALA A 288 -11.22 -24.33 -15.06
N LEU A 289 -11.29 -23.10 -14.54
CA LEU A 289 -11.51 -22.82 -13.12
C LEU A 289 -12.99 -22.51 -12.80
N LEU A 290 -13.70 -21.81 -13.69
CA LEU A 290 -15.08 -21.35 -13.51
C LEU A 290 -16.07 -22.45 -13.87
N THR A 291 -16.12 -23.52 -13.07
CA THR A 291 -17.04 -24.65 -13.28
C THR A 291 -17.93 -24.92 -12.07
N PRO A 292 -19.10 -25.56 -12.26
CA PRO A 292 -19.94 -26.01 -11.14
C PRO A 292 -19.21 -26.93 -10.17
N GLU A 293 -18.30 -27.77 -10.66
CA GLU A 293 -17.47 -28.65 -9.83
C GLU A 293 -16.57 -27.86 -8.89
N ASN A 294 -16.09 -26.70 -9.34
CA ASN A 294 -15.31 -25.75 -8.55
C ASN A 294 -16.18 -24.76 -7.75
N GLY A 295 -17.50 -25.00 -7.68
CA GLY A 295 -18.44 -24.22 -6.88
C GLY A 295 -18.94 -22.93 -7.51
N PHE A 296 -18.62 -22.67 -8.78
CA PHE A 296 -19.23 -21.57 -9.51
C PHE A 296 -20.67 -21.90 -9.93
N PHE A 297 -21.45 -20.89 -10.29
CA PHE A 297 -22.76 -21.12 -10.87
C PHE A 297 -22.63 -21.67 -12.31
N PRO A 298 -23.62 -22.44 -12.81
CA PRO A 298 -23.58 -23.00 -14.17
C PRO A 298 -23.44 -21.96 -15.28
N ASP A 299 -23.89 -20.73 -15.03
CA ASP A 299 -23.84 -19.57 -15.91
C ASP A 299 -22.70 -18.59 -15.56
N ALA A 300 -21.77 -18.98 -14.68
CA ALA A 300 -20.65 -18.14 -14.31
C ALA A 300 -19.81 -17.77 -15.53
N SER A 301 -19.51 -16.48 -15.65
CA SER A 301 -18.72 -15.93 -16.75
C SER A 301 -17.58 -15.10 -16.17
N TYR A 302 -16.39 -15.29 -16.70
CA TYR A 302 -15.24 -14.52 -16.28
C TYR A 302 -15.43 -13.03 -16.57
N ASN A 303 -15.19 -12.20 -15.56
CA ASN A 303 -15.21 -10.75 -15.66
C ASN A 303 -14.11 -10.16 -14.76
N ALA A 304 -13.31 -9.24 -15.28
CA ALA A 304 -12.20 -8.60 -14.56
C ALA A 304 -12.45 -7.12 -14.24
N ASP A 305 -13.66 -6.60 -14.47
CA ASP A 305 -13.99 -5.17 -14.33
C ASP A 305 -13.91 -4.70 -12.87
N TYR A 306 -13.90 -5.63 -11.92
CA TYR A 306 -13.82 -5.39 -10.47
C TYR A 306 -12.44 -5.70 -9.90
N LEU A 307 -11.49 -6.11 -10.75
CA LEU A 307 -10.20 -6.61 -10.32
C LEU A 307 -9.43 -5.54 -9.53
N ASP A 308 -8.96 -5.92 -8.35
CA ASP A 308 -8.16 -5.09 -7.44
C ASP A 308 -8.80 -3.72 -7.16
N GLY A 309 -10.13 -3.67 -7.12
CA GLY A 309 -10.91 -2.48 -6.76
C GLY A 309 -11.12 -1.48 -7.90
N ALA A 310 -10.96 -1.89 -9.15
CA ALA A 310 -11.24 -1.06 -10.33
C ALA A 310 -12.68 -0.51 -10.36
N ALA A 311 -13.63 -1.27 -9.81
CA ALA A 311 -15.00 -0.83 -9.58
C ALA A 311 -15.51 -1.31 -8.21
N PRO A 312 -16.38 -0.55 -7.52
CA PRO A 312 -16.99 -1.02 -6.28
C PRO A 312 -17.88 -2.23 -6.55
N TYR A 313 -17.82 -3.23 -5.67
CA TYR A 313 -18.64 -4.43 -5.78
C TYR A 313 -19.44 -4.66 -4.50
N GLY A 314 -20.77 -4.49 -4.56
CA GLY A 314 -21.67 -4.90 -3.46
C GLY A 314 -21.37 -4.28 -2.08
N GLY A 315 -20.79 -3.07 -2.03
CA GLY A 315 -20.35 -2.43 -0.78
C GLY A 315 -19.10 -3.06 -0.14
N LEU A 316 -18.45 -4.01 -0.81
CA LEU A 316 -17.21 -4.63 -0.36
C LEU A 316 -16.07 -3.60 -0.36
N SER A 317 -15.37 -3.50 0.76
CA SER A 317 -14.06 -2.89 0.81
C SER A 317 -13.01 -3.97 0.55
N LEU A 318 -12.18 -3.77 -0.46
CA LEU A 318 -11.08 -4.67 -0.80
C LEU A 318 -9.75 -3.96 -0.54
N THR A 319 -8.92 -4.58 0.29
CA THR A 319 -7.53 -4.18 0.51
C THR A 319 -6.63 -5.35 0.14
N ARG A 320 -5.66 -5.10 -0.74
CA ARG A 320 -4.63 -6.06 -1.12
C ARG A 320 -3.26 -5.45 -0.86
N GLN A 321 -2.36 -6.24 -0.30
CA GLN A 321 -0.98 -5.87 -0.09
C GLN A 321 -0.05 -7.02 -0.47
N SER A 322 1.15 -6.69 -0.95
CA SER A 322 2.20 -7.66 -1.24
C SER A 322 3.58 -7.09 -0.92
N VAL A 323 4.58 -7.95 -0.75
CA VAL A 323 5.95 -7.52 -0.45
C VAL A 323 6.55 -6.70 -1.60
N SER A 324 6.34 -7.13 -2.84
CA SER A 324 6.83 -6.45 -4.04
C SER A 324 6.00 -5.22 -4.44
N GLY A 325 4.78 -5.10 -3.90
CA GLY A 325 3.77 -4.19 -4.42
C GLY A 325 3.29 -4.59 -5.83
N ASP A 326 2.51 -3.70 -6.42
CA ASP A 326 1.99 -3.84 -7.78
C ASP A 326 3.04 -3.48 -8.84
N HIS A 327 2.87 -4.04 -10.03
CA HIS A 327 3.60 -3.61 -11.21
C HIS A 327 3.04 -2.26 -11.68
N VAL A 328 3.92 -1.30 -11.91
CA VAL A 328 3.56 0.08 -12.23
C VAL A 328 4.25 0.55 -13.49
N ALA A 329 3.50 1.24 -14.35
CA ALA A 329 4.02 2.00 -15.50
C ALA A 329 3.43 3.42 -15.51
N LEU A 330 4.16 4.39 -16.08
CA LEU A 330 3.76 5.80 -16.10
C LEU A 330 3.67 6.31 -17.55
N LEU A 331 2.45 6.65 -17.98
CA LEU A 331 2.18 7.24 -19.29
C LEU A 331 2.23 8.77 -19.26
N GLY A 332 2.37 9.38 -20.43
CA GLY A 332 2.41 10.82 -20.60
C GLY A 332 3.74 11.45 -20.17
N GLN A 333 4.83 10.69 -20.12
CA GLN A 333 6.12 11.23 -19.63
C GLN A 333 6.78 12.19 -20.63
N ALA A 334 6.54 12.01 -21.93
CA ALA A 334 7.12 12.85 -22.97
C ALA A 334 6.24 14.07 -23.28
N GLY A 335 6.86 15.25 -23.39
CA GLY A 335 6.16 16.49 -23.76
C GLY A 335 5.18 16.96 -22.69
N GLY A 336 3.96 17.33 -23.09
CA GLY A 336 2.89 17.75 -22.18
C GLY A 336 2.98 19.19 -21.67
N ILE A 337 3.83 20.03 -22.26
CA ILE A 337 3.76 21.49 -22.12
C ILE A 337 3.57 22.10 -23.49
N ALA A 338 2.48 22.85 -23.68
CA ALA A 338 2.23 23.63 -24.89
C ALA A 338 2.13 25.11 -24.51
N THR A 339 2.94 25.96 -25.12
CA THR A 339 2.96 27.41 -24.86
C THR A 339 2.43 28.21 -26.05
N TRP A 340 1.84 29.37 -25.78
CA TRP A 340 1.35 30.29 -26.81
C TRP A 340 1.37 31.75 -26.33
N THR A 341 1.08 32.67 -27.25
CA THR A 341 1.01 34.11 -26.96
C THR A 341 -0.37 34.67 -27.30
N GLY A 342 -0.89 35.52 -26.42
CA GLY A 342 -2.06 36.34 -26.65
C GLY A 342 -3.38 35.61 -26.41
N THR A 343 -4.39 35.90 -27.23
CA THR A 343 -5.77 35.45 -26.99
C THR A 343 -6.14 34.17 -27.72
N ALA A 344 -5.16 33.49 -28.32
CA ALA A 344 -5.38 32.19 -28.94
C ALA A 344 -5.89 31.18 -27.89
N PRO A 345 -6.79 30.26 -28.28
CA PRO A 345 -7.16 29.15 -27.41
C PRO A 345 -5.94 28.27 -27.12
N ALA A 346 -5.96 27.60 -25.97
CA ALA A 346 -4.93 26.62 -25.64
C ALA A 346 -4.84 25.55 -26.75
N PRO A 347 -3.63 25.22 -27.25
CA PRO A 347 -3.46 24.12 -28.18
C PRO A 347 -4.05 22.82 -27.61
N ALA A 348 -4.76 22.03 -28.42
CA ALA A 348 -5.35 20.77 -27.99
C ALA A 348 -4.27 19.70 -27.70
N ASN A 349 -4.58 18.70 -26.86
CA ASN A 349 -3.70 17.54 -26.70
C ASN A 349 -3.68 16.78 -28.03
N PRO A 350 -2.51 16.36 -28.54
CA PRO A 350 -2.49 15.50 -29.72
C PRO A 350 -3.16 14.16 -29.41
N SER A 351 -3.70 13.49 -30.42
CA SER A 351 -4.14 12.11 -30.26
C SER A 351 -2.95 11.18 -29.98
N VAL A 352 -3.13 10.19 -29.11
CA VAL A 352 -2.09 9.24 -28.72
C VAL A 352 -2.62 7.81 -28.87
N GLU A 353 -1.79 6.91 -29.40
CA GLU A 353 -2.07 5.47 -29.34
C GLU A 353 -1.30 4.82 -28.19
N ILE A 354 -2.03 4.06 -27.39
CA ILE A 354 -1.55 3.31 -26.24
C ILE A 354 -1.71 1.82 -26.55
N GLY A 355 -0.60 1.12 -26.73
CA GLY A 355 -0.58 -0.34 -26.74
C GLY A 355 -0.48 -0.89 -25.32
N TYR A 356 -1.17 -1.97 -25.02
CA TYR A 356 -1.09 -2.72 -23.77
C TYR A 356 -0.77 -4.18 -24.07
N GLU A 357 0.20 -4.74 -23.36
CA GLU A 357 0.64 -6.13 -23.47
C GLU A 357 0.66 -6.75 -22.07
N GLY A 358 -0.40 -7.45 -21.69
CA GLY A 358 -0.49 -8.20 -20.45
C GLY A 358 -0.21 -9.69 -20.65
N ALA A 359 -0.10 -10.44 -19.56
CA ALA A 359 0.13 -11.88 -19.62
C ALA A 359 -0.99 -12.65 -20.37
N THR A 360 -2.20 -12.12 -20.40
CA THR A 360 -3.41 -12.82 -20.88
C THR A 360 -4.13 -12.10 -22.01
N GLN A 361 -3.79 -10.84 -22.28
CA GLN A 361 -4.42 -10.04 -23.34
C GLN A 361 -3.46 -8.98 -23.88
N SER A 362 -3.67 -8.62 -25.15
CA SER A 362 -3.08 -7.44 -25.79
C SER A 362 -4.21 -6.55 -26.30
N SER A 363 -4.02 -5.24 -26.21
CA SER A 363 -5.00 -4.25 -26.68
C SER A 363 -4.31 -2.99 -27.19
N THR A 364 -5.01 -2.23 -28.03
CA THR A 364 -4.58 -0.90 -28.46
C THR A 364 -5.73 0.07 -28.28
N LEU A 365 -5.50 1.10 -27.48
CA LEU A 365 -6.44 2.17 -27.20
C LEU A 365 -5.99 3.47 -27.86
N ARG A 366 -6.94 4.21 -28.43
CA ARG A 366 -6.69 5.55 -28.96
C ARG A 366 -7.23 6.60 -28.01
N VAL A 367 -6.35 7.45 -27.52
CA VAL A 367 -6.69 8.71 -26.86
C VAL A 367 -6.93 9.76 -27.94
N PRO A 368 -8.14 10.33 -28.06
CA PRO A 368 -8.47 11.30 -29.10
C PRO A 368 -7.80 12.65 -28.84
N GLU A 369 -7.72 13.46 -29.89
CA GLU A 369 -7.25 14.84 -29.77
C GLU A 369 -8.11 15.62 -28.77
N GLY A 370 -7.46 16.41 -27.91
CA GLY A 370 -8.10 17.22 -26.88
C GLY A 370 -8.40 16.50 -25.56
N ALA A 371 -8.31 15.16 -25.50
CA ALA A 371 -8.46 14.44 -24.24
C ALA A 371 -7.31 14.73 -23.27
N ASN A 372 -7.60 14.82 -21.98
CA ASN A 372 -6.62 15.00 -20.91
C ASN A 372 -6.33 13.66 -20.21
N ALA A 373 -5.43 13.67 -19.22
CA ALA A 373 -5.04 12.46 -18.50
C ALA A 373 -6.22 11.88 -17.69
N ALA A 374 -7.12 12.71 -17.16
CA ALA A 374 -8.33 12.26 -16.46
C ALA A 374 -9.21 11.36 -17.35
N TRP A 375 -9.48 11.80 -18.58
CA TRP A 375 -10.24 11.01 -19.56
C TRP A 375 -9.48 9.74 -19.93
N ALA A 376 -8.17 9.83 -20.18
CA ALA A 376 -7.37 8.67 -20.53
C ALA A 376 -7.38 7.60 -19.42
N ALA A 377 -7.24 7.99 -18.15
CA ALA A 377 -7.32 7.06 -17.02
C ALA A 377 -8.69 6.38 -16.91
N GLN A 378 -9.78 7.12 -17.14
CA GLN A 378 -11.13 6.53 -17.11
C GLN A 378 -11.30 5.45 -18.19
N GLU A 379 -10.86 5.73 -19.42
CA GLU A 379 -10.95 4.78 -20.52
C GLU A 379 -10.01 3.58 -20.34
N LEU A 380 -8.80 3.81 -19.86
CA LEU A 380 -7.83 2.73 -19.57
C LEU A 380 -8.35 1.80 -18.46
N THR A 381 -8.92 2.34 -17.40
CA THR A 381 -9.54 1.55 -16.32
C THR A 381 -10.71 0.71 -16.84
N THR A 382 -11.46 1.24 -17.81
CA THR A 382 -12.59 0.53 -18.41
C THR A 382 -12.14 -0.56 -19.38
N ALA A 383 -11.06 -0.32 -20.13
CA ALA A 383 -10.63 -1.19 -21.22
C ALA A 383 -9.63 -2.27 -20.82
N LEU A 384 -8.92 -2.10 -19.69
CA LEU A 384 -7.77 -2.92 -19.31
C LEU A 384 -7.89 -3.44 -17.87
N PRO A 385 -7.36 -4.63 -17.55
CA PRO A 385 -7.35 -5.21 -16.21
C PRO A 385 -6.24 -4.61 -15.35
N VAL A 386 -6.16 -3.28 -15.32
CA VAL A 386 -5.23 -2.48 -14.51
C VAL A 386 -5.98 -1.28 -13.95
N ARG A 387 -5.54 -0.80 -12.79
CA ARG A 387 -6.00 0.48 -12.26
C ARG A 387 -5.25 1.60 -12.95
N ALA A 388 -5.96 2.63 -13.42
CA ALA A 388 -5.35 3.81 -14.00
C ALA A 388 -5.71 5.06 -13.18
N GLU A 389 -4.70 5.78 -12.72
CA GLU A 389 -4.86 7.03 -11.95
C GLU A 389 -4.14 8.17 -12.65
N ALA A 390 -4.84 9.27 -12.85
CA ALA A 390 -4.28 10.45 -13.49
C ALA A 390 -3.99 11.56 -12.49
N GLU A 391 -2.93 12.32 -12.75
CA GLU A 391 -2.57 13.50 -11.97
C GLU A 391 -1.82 14.50 -12.84
N THR A 392 -2.05 15.80 -12.63
CA THR A 392 -1.28 16.87 -13.26
C THR A 392 -0.52 17.65 -12.20
N ARG A 393 0.82 17.69 -12.30
CA ARG A 393 1.68 18.46 -11.39
C ARG A 393 2.53 19.48 -12.11
N LEU A 394 2.61 20.67 -11.52
CA LEU A 394 3.36 21.81 -12.06
C LEU A 394 4.09 22.55 -10.94
N SER A 395 5.42 22.61 -10.99
CA SER A 395 6.20 23.54 -10.18
C SER A 395 6.19 24.93 -10.84
N LEU A 396 5.98 25.96 -10.03
CA LEU A 396 6.15 27.36 -10.41
C LEU A 396 7.37 27.93 -9.70
N ASP A 397 8.34 28.39 -10.50
CA ASP A 397 9.39 29.28 -10.03
C ASP A 397 9.00 30.71 -10.41
N VAL A 398 8.72 31.53 -9.39
CA VAL A 398 8.13 32.86 -9.53
C VAL A 398 9.14 33.93 -9.13
N PRO A 399 9.10 35.12 -9.75
CA PRO A 399 9.96 36.23 -9.38
C PRO A 399 9.88 36.59 -7.88
N THR A 400 10.96 37.12 -7.33
CA THR A 400 11.04 37.44 -5.87
C THR A 400 10.25 38.68 -5.45
N SER A 401 9.82 39.52 -6.39
CA SER A 401 9.06 40.75 -6.12
C SER A 401 8.19 41.15 -7.32
N GLY A 402 7.32 42.13 -7.13
CA GLY A 402 6.42 42.66 -8.17
C GLY A 402 5.05 41.98 -8.20
N VAL A 403 4.12 42.54 -8.96
CA VAL A 403 2.75 42.03 -9.10
C VAL A 403 2.70 41.01 -10.23
N LEU A 404 2.36 39.76 -9.90
CA LEU A 404 2.10 38.68 -10.84
C LEU A 404 0.58 38.51 -11.01
N SER A 405 0.09 38.54 -12.24
CA SER A 405 -1.31 38.29 -12.58
C SER A 405 -1.43 37.34 -13.77
N PHE A 406 -2.36 36.39 -13.69
CA PHE A 406 -2.66 35.42 -14.75
C PHE A 406 -4.09 34.88 -14.62
N GLN A 407 -4.55 34.18 -15.65
CA GLN A 407 -5.78 33.40 -15.63
C GLN A 407 -5.47 31.91 -15.48
N LEU A 408 -6.18 31.24 -14.57
CA LEU A 408 -6.03 29.83 -14.25
C LEU A 408 -7.29 29.04 -14.64
N ALA A 409 -7.09 27.92 -15.31
CA ALA A 409 -8.14 26.94 -15.57
C ALA A 409 -7.64 25.51 -15.32
N GLY A 410 -8.54 24.68 -14.81
CA GLY A 410 -8.42 23.24 -14.67
C GLY A 410 -9.75 22.60 -15.06
N GLN A 411 -10.55 22.21 -14.08
CA GLN A 411 -11.89 21.64 -14.29
C GLN A 411 -12.95 22.69 -14.70
N ASN A 412 -12.71 23.96 -14.42
CA ASN A 412 -13.61 25.06 -14.77
C ASN A 412 -13.60 25.38 -16.28
N LEU A 413 -14.79 25.65 -16.83
CA LEU A 413 -14.93 26.06 -18.23
C LEU A 413 -14.47 27.49 -18.52
N THR A 414 -14.51 28.37 -17.53
CA THR A 414 -14.13 29.80 -17.67
C THR A 414 -12.90 30.09 -16.80
N PRO A 415 -11.76 30.49 -17.37
CA PRO A 415 -10.55 30.81 -16.60
C PRO A 415 -10.79 31.89 -15.54
N LEU A 416 -10.18 31.71 -14.37
CA LEU A 416 -10.31 32.62 -13.22
C LEU A 416 -9.03 33.43 -13.04
N ALA A 417 -9.17 34.72 -12.73
CA ALA A 417 -8.03 35.60 -12.51
C ALA A 417 -7.37 35.32 -11.14
N ILE A 418 -6.04 35.24 -11.13
CA ILE A 418 -5.18 35.12 -9.97
C ILE A 418 -4.23 36.31 -9.99
N GLU A 419 -4.07 36.98 -8.85
CA GLU A 419 -3.16 38.11 -8.70
C GLU A 419 -2.49 38.07 -7.32
N ALA A 420 -1.19 38.37 -7.28
CA ALA A 420 -0.43 38.49 -6.04
C ALA A 420 0.71 39.51 -6.18
N ASP A 421 0.88 40.38 -5.18
CA ASP A 421 2.07 41.21 -5.01
C ASP A 421 3.15 40.40 -4.28
N LEU A 422 4.08 39.83 -5.05
CA LEU A 422 5.14 38.97 -4.52
C LEU A 422 6.11 39.73 -3.59
N GLY A 423 6.21 41.06 -3.71
CA GLY A 423 7.00 41.87 -2.78
C GLY A 423 6.35 42.04 -1.42
N ALA A 424 5.01 42.07 -1.37
CA ALA A 424 4.25 42.27 -0.13
C ALA A 424 3.88 40.96 0.57
N VAL A 425 3.46 39.93 -0.18
CA VAL A 425 2.92 38.67 0.37
C VAL A 425 3.72 37.43 -0.03
N GLY A 426 4.71 37.56 -0.91
CA GLY A 426 5.55 36.46 -1.37
C GLY A 426 4.78 35.34 -2.07
N ALA A 427 5.47 34.20 -2.26
CA ALA A 427 4.87 32.99 -2.83
C ALA A 427 3.72 32.42 -1.98
N ALA A 428 3.70 32.68 -0.67
CA ALA A 428 2.62 32.26 0.23
C ALA A 428 1.29 32.99 -0.09
N GLY A 429 1.36 34.29 -0.41
CA GLY A 429 0.18 35.02 -0.87
C GLY A 429 -0.35 34.50 -2.20
N LEU A 430 0.53 34.16 -3.13
CA LEU A 430 0.15 33.54 -4.40
C LEU A 430 -0.50 32.17 -4.18
N GLN A 431 0.08 31.32 -3.33
CA GLN A 431 -0.50 30.03 -2.94
C GLN A 431 -1.93 30.21 -2.40
N ALA A 432 -2.14 31.18 -1.49
CA ALA A 432 -3.45 31.46 -0.93
C ALA A 432 -4.46 31.92 -2.00
N ALA A 433 -4.03 32.80 -2.93
CA ALA A 433 -4.87 33.28 -4.02
C ALA A 433 -5.32 32.14 -4.95
N ILE A 434 -4.43 31.20 -5.28
CA ILE A 434 -4.77 30.01 -6.08
C ILE A 434 -5.74 29.11 -5.31
N ASN A 435 -5.43 28.78 -4.05
CA ASN A 435 -6.24 27.88 -3.24
C ASN A 435 -7.65 28.41 -2.97
N ALA A 436 -7.83 29.74 -2.93
CA ALA A 436 -9.16 30.36 -2.84
C ALA A 436 -10.07 30.00 -4.02
N GLN A 437 -9.51 29.62 -5.17
CA GLN A 437 -10.25 29.22 -6.37
C GLN A 437 -10.32 27.70 -6.59
N SER A 438 -9.71 26.90 -5.69
CA SER A 438 -9.58 25.44 -5.84
C SER A 438 -10.91 24.71 -6.02
N GLY A 439 -11.98 25.16 -5.35
CA GLY A 439 -13.31 24.56 -5.49
C GLY A 439 -13.91 24.68 -6.91
N ALA A 440 -13.45 25.64 -7.71
CA ALA A 440 -13.85 25.78 -9.11
C ALA A 440 -12.81 25.18 -10.07
N THR A 441 -11.52 25.38 -9.81
CA THR A 441 -10.46 24.94 -10.72
C THR A 441 -10.07 23.47 -10.56
N GLY A 442 -10.31 22.86 -9.40
CA GLY A 442 -9.76 21.56 -9.04
C GLY A 442 -8.25 21.60 -8.69
N ILE A 443 -7.62 22.77 -8.74
CA ILE A 443 -6.18 22.94 -8.58
C ILE A 443 -5.84 23.37 -7.16
N ARG A 444 -4.98 22.60 -6.51
CA ARG A 444 -4.41 22.90 -5.19
C ARG A 444 -2.97 23.37 -5.34
N ALA A 445 -2.64 24.47 -4.68
CA ALA A 445 -1.27 24.97 -4.54
C ALA A 445 -0.67 24.58 -3.18
N GLU A 446 0.52 23.99 -3.20
CA GLU A 446 1.32 23.66 -2.03
C GLU A 446 2.67 24.37 -2.12
N LEU A 447 3.00 25.14 -1.07
CA LEU A 447 4.32 25.75 -0.91
C LEU A 447 5.15 24.91 0.05
N ALA A 448 6.40 24.62 -0.31
CA ALA A 448 7.36 23.99 0.59
C ALA A 448 7.50 24.82 1.88
N PRO A 449 7.72 24.21 3.05
CA PRO A 449 7.87 24.96 4.31
C PRO A 449 8.97 26.02 4.31
N ASN A 450 10.01 25.84 3.50
CA ASN A 450 11.10 26.81 3.32
C ASN A 450 10.76 27.95 2.33
N GLY A 451 9.56 27.95 1.74
CA GLY A 451 9.11 28.92 0.74
C GLY A 451 9.74 28.78 -0.64
N GLY A 452 10.66 27.83 -0.83
CA GLY A 452 11.50 27.75 -2.04
C GLY A 452 10.87 27.05 -3.24
N ARG A 453 9.70 26.43 -3.07
CA ARG A 453 9.05 25.65 -4.14
C ARG A 453 7.54 25.67 -4.02
N LEU A 454 6.87 26.23 -5.02
CA LEU A 454 5.41 26.22 -5.15
C LEU A 454 5.00 25.18 -6.19
N VAL A 455 4.14 24.24 -5.82
CA VAL A 455 3.62 23.20 -6.72
C VAL A 455 2.11 23.28 -6.79
N LEU A 456 1.59 23.24 -8.00
CA LEU A 456 0.18 23.08 -8.34
C LEU A 456 -0.09 21.60 -8.60
N VAL A 457 -1.18 21.09 -8.04
CA VAL A 457 -1.68 19.72 -8.25
C VAL A 457 -3.12 19.78 -8.69
N GLU A 458 -3.42 19.12 -9.81
CA GLU A 458 -4.76 18.76 -10.25
C GLU A 458 -4.88 17.23 -10.12
N ALA A 459 -5.57 16.77 -9.09
CA ALA A 459 -5.55 15.38 -8.65
C ALA A 459 -6.40 14.44 -9.52
N SER A 460 -7.25 14.97 -10.40
CA SER A 460 -8.01 14.16 -11.35
C SER A 460 -7.23 13.88 -12.64
N GLY A 461 -6.17 14.66 -12.91
CA GLY A 461 -5.44 14.64 -14.17
C GLY A 461 -6.03 15.56 -15.24
N ALA A 462 -6.87 16.53 -14.87
CA ALA A 462 -7.26 17.60 -15.77
C ALA A 462 -6.04 18.48 -16.09
N ASP A 463 -6.00 19.04 -17.29
CA ASP A 463 -4.90 19.91 -17.70
C ASP A 463 -4.87 21.18 -16.84
N ILE A 464 -3.68 21.64 -16.45
CA ILE A 464 -3.50 22.95 -15.82
C ILE A 464 -3.20 23.95 -16.94
N SER A 465 -4.09 24.94 -17.12
CA SER A 465 -3.89 26.02 -18.08
C SER A 465 -3.65 27.34 -17.36
N ILE A 466 -2.51 27.97 -17.65
CA ILE A 466 -2.14 29.32 -17.20
C ILE A 466 -2.12 30.21 -18.44
N SER A 467 -2.81 31.34 -18.42
CA SER A 467 -2.82 32.26 -19.56
C SER A 467 -2.82 33.72 -19.14
N ARG A 468 -2.50 34.63 -20.08
CA ARG A 468 -2.40 36.07 -19.81
C ARG A 468 -1.45 36.39 -18.65
N VAL A 469 -0.31 35.69 -18.57
CA VAL A 469 0.71 35.96 -17.57
C VAL A 469 1.27 37.35 -17.78
N THR A 470 1.16 38.17 -16.75
CA THR A 470 1.74 39.50 -16.67
C THR A 470 2.48 39.65 -15.36
N HIS A 471 3.66 40.27 -15.41
CA HIS A 471 4.46 40.56 -14.23
C HIS A 471 5.00 41.98 -14.33
N SER A 472 5.04 42.71 -13.21
CA SER A 472 5.54 44.09 -13.19
C SER A 472 7.07 44.18 -13.30
N GLY A 473 7.79 43.07 -13.17
CA GLY A 473 9.23 42.96 -13.36
C GLY A 473 9.62 42.41 -14.74
N THR A 474 10.89 42.06 -14.91
CA THR A 474 11.45 41.53 -16.17
C THR A 474 11.77 40.04 -16.12
N GLU A 475 11.62 39.41 -14.96
CA GLU A 475 11.89 37.98 -14.77
C GLU A 475 10.73 37.14 -15.31
N PRO A 476 11.01 36.06 -16.08
CA PRO A 476 9.97 35.15 -16.50
C PRO A 476 9.50 34.27 -15.33
N VAL A 477 8.28 33.76 -15.43
CA VAL A 477 7.80 32.66 -14.58
C VAL A 477 8.24 31.35 -15.21
N THR A 478 9.03 30.55 -14.49
CA THR A 478 9.46 29.24 -15.00
C THR A 478 8.51 28.16 -14.51
N LEU A 479 8.08 27.34 -15.46
CA LEU A 479 7.18 26.22 -15.31
C LEU A 479 8.01 24.93 -15.39
N THR A 480 7.85 24.04 -14.43
CA THR A 480 8.39 22.68 -14.51
C THR A 480 7.27 21.68 -14.33
N ARG A 481 6.95 20.93 -15.39
CA ARG A 481 6.02 19.81 -15.31
C ARG A 481 6.67 18.69 -14.51
N LEU A 482 5.91 18.06 -13.62
CA LEU A 482 6.42 17.03 -12.72
C LEU A 482 5.67 15.72 -12.90
N ALA A 483 6.39 14.62 -12.71
CA ALA A 483 5.80 13.30 -12.47
C ALA A 483 5.22 13.22 -11.03
N PRO A 484 4.38 12.21 -10.73
CA PRO A 484 3.79 12.03 -9.39
C PRO A 484 4.81 11.85 -8.25
N ASP A 485 6.03 11.39 -8.56
CA ASP A 485 7.13 11.29 -7.59
C ASP A 485 7.93 12.60 -7.43
N GLY A 486 7.62 13.63 -8.22
CA GLY A 486 8.29 14.93 -8.23
C GLY A 486 9.42 15.06 -9.25
N ALA A 487 9.74 14.02 -10.03
CA ALA A 487 10.74 14.11 -11.09
C ALA A 487 10.33 15.13 -12.16
N ALA A 488 11.28 15.90 -12.68
CA ALA A 488 11.02 16.88 -13.74
C ALA A 488 10.81 16.19 -15.10
N LEU A 489 9.69 16.46 -15.75
CA LEU A 489 9.35 15.92 -17.08
C LEU A 489 9.60 16.92 -18.22
N GLY A 490 9.56 18.21 -17.93
CA GLY A 490 9.80 19.26 -18.91
C GLY A 490 9.69 20.66 -18.31
N THR A 491 10.25 21.65 -19.00
CA THR A 491 10.25 23.05 -18.56
C THR A 491 9.79 24.01 -19.65
N ALA A 492 9.22 25.14 -19.24
CA ALA A 492 8.92 26.27 -20.10
C ALA A 492 8.98 27.58 -19.31
N SER A 493 9.05 28.72 -19.99
CA SER A 493 9.05 30.04 -19.34
C SER A 493 7.95 30.91 -19.93
N LEU A 494 7.23 31.62 -19.06
CA LEU A 494 6.18 32.56 -19.43
C LEU A 494 6.55 34.00 -19.06
N GLY A 495 6.14 34.95 -19.89
CA GLY A 495 6.44 36.38 -19.72
C GLY A 495 7.77 36.80 -20.34
N ALA A 496 8.31 37.93 -19.88
CA ALA A 496 9.59 38.51 -20.36
C ALA A 496 9.70 38.69 -21.89
N GLY A 497 8.58 38.94 -22.58
CA GLY A 497 8.52 39.06 -24.04
C GLY A 497 8.40 37.74 -24.81
N GLY A 498 8.32 36.61 -24.10
CA GLY A 498 8.02 35.28 -24.64
C GLY A 498 6.52 34.93 -24.60
N PRO A 499 6.18 33.63 -24.66
CA PRO A 499 4.81 33.15 -24.45
C PRO A 499 4.22 33.68 -23.13
N ASP A 500 2.94 34.02 -23.13
CA ASP A 500 2.21 34.49 -21.94
C ASP A 500 1.19 33.45 -21.44
N ALA A 501 1.21 32.26 -22.03
CA ALA A 501 0.31 31.19 -21.69
C ALA A 501 0.93 29.80 -21.90
N ALA A 502 0.52 28.84 -21.07
CA ALA A 502 0.88 27.45 -21.15
C ALA A 502 -0.27 26.54 -20.72
N ARG A 503 -0.29 25.33 -21.28
CA ARG A 503 -1.13 24.22 -20.85
C ARG A 503 -0.23 23.05 -20.52
N ILE A 504 -0.47 22.47 -19.36
CA ILE A 504 0.28 21.37 -18.79
C ILE A 504 -0.64 20.15 -18.73
N SER A 505 -0.25 19.09 -19.41
CA SER A 505 -1.00 17.83 -19.45
C SER A 505 -0.57 16.91 -18.31
N GLY A 506 -1.51 16.14 -17.76
CA GLY A 506 -1.23 15.17 -16.69
C GLY A 506 -0.44 13.94 -17.14
N THR A 507 -0.11 13.08 -16.19
CA THR A 507 0.40 11.72 -16.39
C THR A 507 -0.64 10.71 -15.96
N VAL A 508 -0.59 9.49 -16.50
CA VAL A 508 -1.45 8.38 -16.04
C VAL A 508 -0.57 7.26 -15.49
N ARG A 509 -0.73 6.94 -14.21
CA ARG A 509 -0.10 5.81 -13.54
C ARG A 509 -0.99 4.59 -13.70
N LEU A 510 -0.44 3.53 -14.30
CA LEU A 510 -1.09 2.23 -14.38
C LEU A 510 -0.52 1.31 -13.31
N SER A 511 -1.36 0.58 -12.60
CA SER A 511 -0.94 -0.42 -11.62
C SER A 511 -1.73 -1.73 -11.74
N GLY A 512 -1.06 -2.86 -11.55
CA GLY A 512 -1.70 -4.17 -11.57
C GLY A 512 -0.94 -5.23 -10.78
N SER A 513 -1.64 -6.29 -10.39
CA SER A 513 -1.12 -7.41 -9.60
C SER A 513 -0.15 -8.34 -10.34
N ALA A 514 -0.01 -8.17 -11.66
CA ALA A 514 0.86 -8.96 -12.54
C ALA A 514 1.63 -8.05 -13.50
N GLY A 515 2.76 -8.53 -14.02
CA GLY A 515 3.56 -7.81 -14.99
C GLY A 515 2.84 -7.54 -16.30
N PHE A 516 3.05 -6.34 -16.85
CA PHE A 516 2.52 -5.91 -18.15
C PHE A 516 3.49 -4.93 -18.83
N GLY A 517 3.33 -4.73 -20.14
CA GLY A 517 4.00 -3.69 -20.90
C GLY A 517 2.99 -2.71 -21.47
N VAL A 518 3.40 -1.45 -21.61
CA VAL A 518 2.62 -0.42 -22.31
C VAL A 518 3.47 0.31 -23.32
N THR A 519 2.90 0.62 -24.47
CA THR A 519 3.57 1.35 -25.54
C THR A 519 2.86 2.68 -25.77
N GLU A 520 3.56 3.79 -25.59
CA GLU A 520 3.04 5.14 -25.89
C GLU A 520 3.77 5.69 -27.11
N ASN A 521 3.04 5.96 -28.20
CA ASN A 521 3.63 6.46 -29.46
C ASN A 521 4.80 5.61 -29.99
N GLY A 522 4.71 4.29 -29.82
CA GLY A 522 5.74 3.33 -30.24
C GLY A 522 6.91 3.14 -29.26
N ILE A 523 6.92 3.83 -28.11
CA ILE A 523 7.91 3.65 -27.05
C ILE A 523 7.37 2.68 -26.00
N LEU A 524 8.00 1.50 -25.89
CA LEU A 524 7.67 0.48 -24.89
C LEU A 524 8.18 0.88 -23.50
N GLN A 525 7.32 0.72 -22.51
CA GLN A 525 7.63 0.76 -21.09
C GLN A 525 7.16 -0.55 -20.46
N THR A 526 8.06 -1.23 -19.75
CA THR A 526 7.71 -2.42 -18.95
C THR A 526 7.30 -1.97 -17.56
N ALA A 527 6.20 -2.51 -17.04
CA ALA A 527 5.75 -2.22 -15.69
C ALA A 527 6.62 -2.96 -14.67
N GLU A 528 7.20 -2.20 -13.74
CA GLU A 528 8.11 -2.71 -12.71
C GLU A 528 7.41 -2.76 -11.35
N PRO A 529 7.74 -3.72 -10.46
CA PRO A 529 7.21 -3.73 -9.11
C PRO A 529 7.53 -2.42 -8.37
N ASP A 530 6.51 -1.78 -7.81
CA ASP A 530 6.65 -0.63 -6.90
C ASP A 530 6.14 -1.03 -5.51
N GLY A 531 7.06 -1.24 -4.58
CA GLY A 531 6.77 -1.63 -3.19
C GLY A 531 5.97 -0.61 -2.38
N PHE A 532 5.63 0.56 -2.94
CA PHE A 532 4.69 1.51 -2.34
C PHE A 532 3.28 1.44 -2.94
N ALA A 533 3.09 0.78 -4.09
CA ALA A 533 1.79 0.54 -4.70
C ALA A 533 1.21 -0.78 -4.18
N ASN A 534 0.18 -0.73 -3.32
CA ASN A 534 -0.35 -1.93 -2.66
C ASN A 534 0.77 -2.78 -2.02
N GLY A 535 1.77 -2.10 -1.45
CA GLY A 535 2.88 -2.72 -0.73
C GLY A 535 2.65 -2.81 0.78
N LEU A 536 3.63 -3.36 1.49
CA LEU A 536 3.61 -3.42 2.97
C LEU A 536 3.94 -2.08 3.65
N ILE A 537 4.31 -1.06 2.87
CA ILE A 537 4.56 0.30 3.36
C ILE A 537 3.86 1.27 2.41
N ALA A 538 2.93 2.06 2.93
CA ALA A 538 2.35 3.16 2.17
C ALA A 538 3.26 4.38 2.23
N ARG A 539 3.41 5.07 1.09
CA ARG A 539 4.17 6.33 0.99
C ARG A 539 3.25 7.46 0.58
N GLN A 540 3.30 8.55 1.34
CA GLN A 540 2.71 9.83 0.98
C GLN A 540 3.80 10.89 0.91
N THR A 541 3.91 11.55 -0.23
CA THR A 541 4.85 12.66 -0.44
C THR A 541 4.06 13.94 -0.60
N SER A 542 4.42 14.98 0.15
CA SER A 542 3.85 16.31 -0.03
C SER A 542 4.08 16.78 -1.47
N ALA A 543 3.17 17.54 -2.07
CA ALA A 543 3.30 17.91 -3.49
C ALA A 543 4.57 18.72 -3.77
N ALA A 544 4.98 19.56 -2.80
CA ALA A 544 6.23 20.31 -2.87
C ALA A 544 7.47 19.44 -2.62
N GLY A 545 7.30 18.17 -2.23
CA GLY A 545 8.38 17.19 -2.02
C GLY A 545 9.12 17.36 -0.70
N ALA A 546 8.61 18.21 0.21
CA ALA A 546 9.31 18.57 1.44
C ALA A 546 9.10 17.59 2.59
N GLN A 547 8.02 16.81 2.55
CA GLN A 547 7.70 15.80 3.56
C GLN A 547 7.36 14.49 2.89
N VAL A 548 7.94 13.40 3.40
CA VAL A 548 7.57 12.02 3.06
C VAL A 548 7.08 11.35 4.34
N THR A 549 5.87 10.81 4.30
CA THR A 549 5.27 10.00 5.35
C THR A 549 5.25 8.55 4.89
N LEU A 550 5.82 7.67 5.71
CA LEU A 550 5.83 6.23 5.49
C LEU A 550 4.96 5.57 6.56
N THR A 551 4.05 4.71 6.14
CA THR A 551 3.11 4.03 7.03
C THR A 551 3.21 2.53 6.79
N PRO A 552 3.90 1.78 7.68
CA PRO A 552 3.95 0.33 7.56
C PRO A 552 2.57 -0.28 7.83
N ALA A 553 2.20 -1.24 6.99
CA ALA A 553 0.97 -2.00 7.14
C ALA A 553 1.06 -2.94 8.33
N GLU A 554 -0.01 -3.04 9.10
CA GLU A 554 -0.12 -4.00 10.20
C GLU A 554 0.04 -5.45 9.71
N PRO A 555 0.66 -6.34 10.49
CA PRO A 555 0.83 -7.73 10.10
C PRO A 555 -0.51 -8.45 10.02
N GLY A 556 -0.70 -9.20 8.93
CA GLY A 556 -1.81 -10.15 8.83
C GLY A 556 -1.54 -11.42 9.66
N PRO A 557 -2.52 -12.34 9.76
CA PRO A 557 -2.31 -13.64 10.39
C PRO A 557 -1.11 -14.37 9.76
N GLY A 558 -0.18 -14.85 10.61
CA GLY A 558 1.00 -15.60 10.18
C GLY A 558 2.02 -14.80 9.35
N ASP A 559 1.96 -13.46 9.35
CA ASP A 559 2.86 -12.62 8.57
C ASP A 559 4.30 -12.63 9.12
N GLN A 560 5.24 -13.07 8.27
CA GLN A 560 6.66 -13.12 8.59
C GLN A 560 7.48 -12.14 7.73
N SER A 561 6.84 -11.32 6.90
CA SER A 561 7.52 -10.43 5.95
C SER A 561 8.02 -9.16 6.65
N LEU A 562 9.32 -8.88 6.55
CA LEU A 562 9.90 -7.64 7.06
C LEU A 562 9.32 -6.43 6.33
N ARG A 563 9.06 -5.35 7.07
CA ARG A 563 8.79 -4.04 6.47
C ARG A 563 10.13 -3.38 6.24
N ARG A 564 10.51 -3.19 4.99
CA ARG A 564 11.84 -2.69 4.61
C ARG A 564 11.73 -1.45 3.72
N ILE A 565 12.58 -0.47 3.98
CA ILE A 565 12.84 0.65 3.08
C ILE A 565 14.34 0.78 2.83
N SER A 566 14.70 1.24 1.64
CA SER A 566 16.06 1.63 1.31
C SER A 566 16.06 3.07 0.81
N LEU A 567 16.94 3.88 1.39
CA LEU A 567 17.13 5.28 1.06
C LEU A 567 18.52 5.46 0.47
N THR A 568 18.59 5.96 -0.74
CA THR A 568 19.87 6.35 -1.35
C THR A 568 20.12 7.82 -1.07
N GLY A 569 21.15 8.11 -0.26
CA GLY A 569 21.61 9.47 0.00
C GLY A 569 22.15 10.14 -1.26
N ALA A 570 22.26 11.48 -1.23
CA ALA A 570 22.83 12.25 -2.33
C ALA A 570 24.31 11.91 -2.62
N ASP A 571 25.00 11.31 -1.64
CA ASP A 571 26.35 10.77 -1.76
C ASP A 571 26.40 9.35 -2.38
N GLY A 572 25.24 8.80 -2.75
CA GLY A 572 25.09 7.47 -3.34
C GLY A 572 25.08 6.32 -2.34
N ARG A 573 25.21 6.59 -1.03
CA ARG A 573 25.12 5.54 0.00
C ARG A 573 23.68 5.09 0.19
N VAL A 574 23.48 3.78 0.34
CA VAL A 574 22.18 3.20 0.65
C VAL A 574 22.10 2.94 2.15
N VAL A 575 21.07 3.49 2.77
CA VAL A 575 20.67 3.19 4.15
C VAL A 575 19.40 2.35 4.07
N THR A 576 19.45 1.15 4.62
CA THR A 576 18.27 0.29 4.74
C THR A 576 17.73 0.39 6.16
N ALA A 577 16.41 0.40 6.30
CA ALA A 577 15.75 0.26 7.58
C ALA A 577 14.66 -0.80 7.54
N GLU A 578 14.54 -1.53 8.65
CA GLU A 578 13.66 -2.69 8.77
C GLU A 578 12.80 -2.64 10.03
N ALA A 579 11.62 -3.25 9.95
CA ALA A 579 10.78 -3.52 11.10
C ALA A 579 10.16 -4.91 11.02
N ASP A 580 10.16 -5.58 12.17
CA ASP A 580 9.63 -6.93 12.30
C ASP A 580 8.09 -6.90 12.47
N PRO A 581 7.31 -7.63 11.66
CA PRO A 581 5.89 -7.87 11.91
C PRO A 581 5.58 -8.41 13.31
N ALA A 582 6.53 -9.06 14.01
CA ALA A 582 6.34 -9.50 15.40
C ALA A 582 6.03 -8.35 16.38
N LEU A 583 6.31 -7.09 16.00
CA LEU A 583 5.93 -5.90 16.77
C LEU A 583 4.42 -5.64 16.80
N GLY A 584 3.64 -6.31 15.94
CA GLY A 584 2.18 -6.39 15.98
C GLY A 584 1.42 -5.14 15.48
N THR A 585 1.91 -3.93 15.73
CA THR A 585 1.20 -2.68 15.38
C THR A 585 1.98 -1.83 14.38
N GLY A 586 1.25 -1.13 13.52
CA GLY A 586 1.86 -0.18 12.56
C GLY A 586 2.69 0.90 13.27
N ALA A 587 2.23 1.37 14.43
CA ALA A 587 2.96 2.36 15.22
C ALA A 587 4.29 1.82 15.78
N ALA A 588 4.32 0.57 16.26
CA ALA A 588 5.56 -0.05 16.74
C ALA A 588 6.55 -0.28 15.59
N MET A 589 6.08 -0.76 14.43
CA MET A 589 6.92 -0.92 13.24
C MET A 589 7.45 0.42 12.71
N ALA A 590 6.62 1.48 12.73
CA ALA A 590 7.07 2.81 12.32
C ALA A 590 8.19 3.35 13.24
N ARG A 591 8.09 3.10 14.56
CA ARG A 591 9.16 3.43 15.51
C ARG A 591 10.42 2.61 15.24
N ALA A 592 10.29 1.31 14.96
CA ALA A 592 11.43 0.46 14.63
C ALA A 592 12.15 0.92 13.35
N LEU A 593 11.41 1.17 12.26
CA LEU A 593 11.96 1.74 11.02
C LEU A 593 12.70 3.07 11.29
N ALA A 594 12.09 3.95 12.08
CA ALA A 594 12.70 5.24 12.41
C ALA A 594 13.96 5.08 13.27
N ALA A 595 13.96 4.16 14.25
CA ALA A 595 15.12 3.85 15.08
C ALA A 595 16.27 3.29 14.24
N ASP A 596 15.98 2.37 13.33
CA ASP A 596 16.96 1.72 12.46
C ASP A 596 17.63 2.73 11.51
N LEU A 597 16.84 3.58 10.84
CA LEU A 597 17.38 4.69 10.03
C LEU A 597 18.33 5.59 10.85
N ARG A 598 17.98 5.89 12.09
CA ARG A 598 18.72 6.79 12.97
C ARG A 598 19.93 6.14 13.63
N ALA A 599 20.01 4.82 13.70
CA ALA A 599 21.16 4.10 14.25
C ALA A 599 22.45 4.39 13.48
N THR A 600 22.32 4.66 12.17
CA THR A 600 23.43 5.08 11.30
C THR A 600 23.74 6.57 11.35
N ALA A 601 22.87 7.39 11.95
CA ALA A 601 23.06 8.83 12.05
C ALA A 601 23.85 9.22 13.31
N PRO A 602 24.63 10.31 13.30
CA PRO A 602 25.35 10.76 14.49
C PRO A 602 24.39 11.13 15.63
N ALA A 603 24.56 10.50 16.79
CA ALA A 603 23.89 10.86 18.02
C ALA A 603 24.46 12.16 18.60
N SER A 604 23.79 12.72 19.61
CA SER A 604 24.26 13.95 20.27
C SER A 604 24.07 13.89 21.77
N ARG A 605 24.98 14.54 22.50
CA ARG A 605 24.96 14.66 23.96
C ARG A 605 25.20 16.09 24.37
N ILE A 606 24.41 16.62 25.30
CA ILE A 606 24.70 17.87 26.02
C ILE A 606 25.05 17.54 27.47
N THR A 607 26.18 18.03 27.94
CA THR A 607 26.56 17.95 29.36
C THR A 607 26.58 19.35 29.98
N GLY A 608 25.81 19.52 31.05
CA GLY A 608 25.78 20.75 31.83
C GLY A 608 26.96 20.90 32.80
N ALA A 609 27.03 22.06 33.46
CA ALA A 609 27.97 22.30 34.54
C ALA A 609 27.63 21.46 35.79
N ALA A 610 28.65 21.20 36.62
CA ALA A 610 28.47 20.49 37.88
C ALA A 610 27.63 21.33 38.85
N LEU A 611 26.65 20.69 39.48
CA LEU A 611 25.75 21.34 40.44
C LEU A 611 26.14 20.96 41.88
N THR A 612 26.04 21.94 42.78
CA THR A 612 26.24 21.72 44.22
C THR A 612 25.08 20.96 44.86
N ALA A 613 23.89 21.03 44.25
CA ALA A 613 22.71 20.25 44.61
C ALA A 613 21.85 20.02 43.37
N LEU A 614 21.10 18.91 43.35
CA LEU A 614 20.16 18.62 42.26
C LEU A 614 19.05 19.69 42.21
N PRO A 615 18.47 19.97 41.02
CA PRO A 615 17.34 20.88 40.90
C PRO A 615 16.14 20.41 41.74
N PRO A 616 15.32 21.33 42.29
CA PRO A 616 14.19 20.96 43.14
C PRO A 616 13.09 20.25 42.35
N GLU A 617 12.25 19.49 43.07
CA GLU A 617 11.08 18.82 42.50
C GLU A 617 10.20 19.79 41.69
N GLY A 618 9.80 19.38 40.48
CA GLY A 618 8.99 20.18 39.58
C GLY A 618 9.74 21.26 38.77
N ALA A 619 11.04 21.48 39.01
CA ALA A 619 11.86 22.31 38.14
C ALA A 619 11.86 21.75 36.71
N GLN A 620 11.85 22.63 35.71
CA GLN A 620 11.74 22.22 34.31
C GLN A 620 12.62 23.03 33.35
N MET A 621 13.17 22.35 32.35
CA MET A 621 13.85 22.97 31.22
C MET A 621 13.43 22.29 29.91
N ARG A 622 13.92 22.80 28.79
CA ARG A 622 13.67 22.21 27.48
C ARG A 622 14.96 22.15 26.66
N VAL A 623 15.04 21.14 25.80
CA VAL A 623 16.02 21.05 24.70
C VAL A 623 15.29 20.78 23.39
N SER A 624 15.94 21.09 22.28
CA SER A 624 15.40 20.87 20.95
C SER A 624 16.31 19.95 20.15
N LEU A 625 15.69 19.04 19.39
CA LEU A 625 16.33 18.14 18.44
C LEU A 625 15.69 18.36 17.07
N GLY A 626 16.40 19.02 16.16
CA GLY A 626 15.79 19.56 14.95
C GLY A 626 14.67 20.55 15.29
N THR A 627 13.45 20.29 14.80
CA THR A 627 12.25 21.10 15.08
C THR A 627 11.43 20.61 16.29
N GLN A 628 11.87 19.53 16.95
CA GLN A 628 11.14 18.89 18.04
C GLN A 628 11.66 19.36 19.40
N ASP A 629 10.73 19.70 20.29
CA ASP A 629 11.03 20.14 21.65
C ASP A 629 10.79 19.04 22.68
N TYR A 630 11.77 18.84 23.57
CA TYR A 630 11.72 17.89 24.67
C TYR A 630 11.80 18.61 26.00
N GLY A 631 10.76 18.46 26.83
CA GLY A 631 10.71 18.98 28.19
C GLY A 631 11.38 18.02 29.17
N ILE A 632 12.26 18.53 30.02
CA ILE A 632 12.87 17.82 31.13
C ILE A 632 12.30 18.38 32.42
N ARG A 633 11.70 17.52 33.25
CA ARG A 633 11.11 17.91 34.54
C ARG A 633 11.66 17.02 35.65
N MET A 634 12.04 17.62 36.78
CA MET A 634 12.37 16.86 37.97
C MET A 634 11.12 16.21 38.55
N SER A 635 11.14 14.88 38.67
CA SER A 635 10.12 14.12 39.37
C SER A 635 10.75 13.00 40.21
N GLY A 636 10.40 12.92 41.49
CA GLY A 636 10.95 11.90 42.39
C GLY A 636 12.47 11.97 42.54
N GLY A 637 13.07 13.16 42.39
CA GLY A 637 14.52 13.35 42.46
C GLY A 637 15.31 12.94 41.21
N VAL A 638 14.65 12.53 40.13
CA VAL A 638 15.28 12.21 38.83
C VAL A 638 14.71 13.09 37.70
N PRO A 639 15.49 13.39 36.65
CA PRO A 639 14.96 14.08 35.49
C PRO A 639 14.10 13.14 34.64
N VAL A 640 12.86 13.54 34.35
CA VAL A 640 11.94 12.83 33.47
C VAL A 640 11.80 13.62 32.16
N VAL A 641 11.99 12.94 31.04
CA VAL A 641 11.86 13.54 29.70
C VAL A 641 10.44 13.33 29.19
N SER A 642 9.90 14.37 28.56
CA SER A 642 8.62 14.36 27.85
C SER A 642 8.81 15.03 26.50
N GLY A 643 8.19 14.51 25.45
CA GLY A 643 8.36 15.06 24.11
C GLY A 643 7.50 14.33 23.08
N PRO A 644 7.66 14.69 21.78
CA PRO A 644 6.91 14.10 20.69
C PRO A 644 7.16 12.59 20.50
N GLU A 645 8.33 12.12 20.92
CA GLU A 645 8.75 10.72 20.81
C GLU A 645 9.33 10.24 22.16
N GLU A 646 8.65 9.26 22.77
CA GLU A 646 9.10 8.65 24.02
C GLU A 646 10.44 7.93 23.82
N GLY A 647 11.36 8.03 24.80
CA GLY A 647 12.69 7.41 24.75
C GLY A 647 13.73 8.12 23.86
N ARG A 648 13.31 9.03 22.97
CA ARG A 648 14.22 9.65 22.00
C ARG A 648 15.35 10.47 22.62
N VAL A 649 15.10 11.08 23.77
CA VAL A 649 16.10 11.82 24.56
C VAL A 649 16.11 11.24 25.96
N THR A 650 17.27 10.83 26.43
CA THR A 650 17.49 10.40 27.80
C THR A 650 18.05 11.54 28.62
N ALA A 651 17.72 11.57 29.90
CA ALA A 651 18.24 12.54 30.86
C ALA A 651 18.69 11.83 32.13
N ARG A 652 19.89 12.18 32.61
CA ARG A 652 20.40 11.68 33.89
C ARG A 652 21.39 12.66 34.51
N PHE A 653 21.58 12.56 35.82
CA PHE A 653 22.72 13.19 36.49
C PHE A 653 23.88 12.19 36.55
N ASP A 654 25.09 12.65 36.25
CA ASP A 654 26.30 11.87 36.49
C ASP A 654 26.78 11.96 37.94
N GLU A 655 27.89 11.29 38.25
CA GLU A 655 28.49 11.26 39.60
C GLU A 655 28.89 12.66 40.13
N ASN A 656 29.03 13.65 39.25
CA ASN A 656 29.38 15.03 39.59
C ASN A 656 28.16 15.97 39.58
N ASN A 657 26.95 15.42 39.61
CA ASN A 657 25.69 16.17 39.49
C ASN A 657 25.62 17.04 38.22
N ARG A 658 26.23 16.62 37.12
CA ARG A 658 26.03 17.25 35.82
C ARG A 658 24.84 16.61 35.13
N LEU A 659 23.91 17.43 34.63
CA LEU A 659 22.86 16.92 33.75
C LEU A 659 23.50 16.48 32.43
N VAL A 660 23.31 15.21 32.08
CA VAL A 660 23.66 14.62 30.80
C VAL A 660 22.36 14.34 30.06
N LEU A 661 22.23 14.97 28.89
CA LEU A 661 21.15 14.72 27.93
C LEU A 661 21.75 14.04 26.72
N GLU A 662 21.15 12.96 26.25
CA GLU A 662 21.68 12.17 25.14
C GLU A 662 20.56 11.66 24.25
N THR A 663 20.77 11.66 22.94
CA THR A 663 19.81 11.09 21.98
C THR A 663 19.97 9.59 21.87
N GLU A 664 18.86 8.87 21.76
CA GLU A 664 18.87 7.49 21.28
C GLU A 664 18.88 7.50 19.74
N GLY A 665 20.01 7.10 19.16
CA GLY A 665 20.32 7.29 17.74
C GLY A 665 20.54 8.75 17.35
N GLY A 666 20.77 8.99 16.06
CA GLY A 666 20.98 10.33 15.51
C GLY A 666 19.73 10.99 14.93
N THR A 667 19.98 12.07 14.19
CA THR A 667 18.99 12.77 13.36
C THR A 667 19.41 12.65 11.91
N LEU A 668 18.43 12.38 11.04
CA LEU A 668 18.71 12.15 9.61
C LEU A 668 19.15 13.41 8.87
N ASP A 669 18.83 14.60 9.42
CA ASP A 669 19.31 15.89 8.94
C ASP A 669 20.63 16.34 9.59
N GLY A 670 21.19 15.53 10.50
CA GLY A 670 22.42 15.82 11.22
C GLY A 670 22.28 16.87 12.34
N SER A 671 21.07 17.31 12.67
CA SER A 671 20.83 18.25 13.77
C SER A 671 21.20 17.66 15.14
N ALA A 672 22.02 18.37 15.92
CA ALA A 672 22.34 17.99 17.28
C ALA A 672 21.31 18.55 18.28
N LEU A 673 21.27 17.95 19.48
CA LEU A 673 20.62 18.57 20.63
C LEU A 673 21.17 19.97 20.86
N HIS A 674 20.27 20.94 21.03
CA HIS A 674 20.60 22.30 21.40
C HIS A 674 19.61 22.85 22.44
N LEU A 675 20.02 23.92 23.14
CA LEU A 675 19.10 24.69 23.96
C LEU A 675 18.38 25.73 23.11
N PRO A 676 17.03 25.73 23.05
CA PRO A 676 16.29 26.79 22.40
C PRO A 676 16.44 28.11 23.17
N GLY A 677 16.12 29.23 22.51
CA GLY A 677 16.24 30.57 23.10
C GLY A 677 15.41 30.77 24.39
N ASP A 678 14.35 29.97 24.56
CA ASP A 678 13.42 29.96 25.69
C ASP A 678 13.46 28.62 26.46
N ALA A 679 14.65 28.08 26.73
CA ALA A 679 14.87 26.78 27.39
C ALA A 679 14.37 26.65 28.86
N GLY A 680 13.49 27.54 29.34
CA GLY A 680 12.91 27.49 30.67
C GLY A 680 13.92 27.74 31.78
N GLU A 681 13.90 26.92 32.83
CA GLU A 681 14.81 27.06 33.99
C GLU A 681 16.17 26.40 33.75
N SER A 682 16.68 26.40 32.51
CA SER A 682 17.92 25.72 32.09
C SER A 682 19.14 26.02 32.99
N ALA A 683 19.22 27.23 33.55
CA ALA A 683 20.27 27.62 34.50
C ALA A 683 20.29 26.74 35.76
N ARG A 684 19.13 26.31 36.29
CA ARG A 684 19.04 25.42 37.45
C ARG A 684 19.58 24.03 37.17
N PHE A 685 19.62 23.63 35.90
CA PHE A 685 20.15 22.35 35.44
C PHE A 685 21.61 22.44 34.98
N GLY A 686 22.31 23.55 35.26
CA GLY A 686 23.70 23.71 34.85
C GLY A 686 23.85 24.07 33.36
N MET A 687 22.79 24.53 32.71
CA MET A 687 22.75 24.84 31.26
C MET A 687 22.43 26.32 30.96
N GLY A 688 22.77 27.23 31.89
CA GLY A 688 22.58 28.68 31.69
C GLY A 688 23.65 29.29 30.79
N VAL A 689 23.41 30.53 30.37
CA VAL A 689 24.26 31.30 29.42
C VAL A 689 25.73 31.42 29.87
N GLY A 690 26.01 31.30 31.18
CA GLY A 690 27.36 31.34 31.76
C GLY A 690 27.96 29.97 32.13
N ASN A 691 27.24 28.87 31.92
CA ASN A 691 27.63 27.53 32.42
C ASN A 691 28.39 26.69 31.37
N ALA A 692 28.61 27.23 30.17
CA ALA A 692 29.32 26.60 29.04
C ALA A 692 28.93 25.12 28.82
N PRO A 693 27.64 24.80 28.60
CA PRO A 693 27.22 23.44 28.31
C PRO A 693 27.94 22.91 27.07
N VAL A 694 28.42 21.67 27.14
CA VAL A 694 29.19 21.05 26.07
C VAL A 694 28.29 20.15 25.26
N THR A 695 28.00 20.53 24.02
CA THR A 695 27.38 19.64 23.03
C THR A 695 28.47 18.83 22.35
N THR A 696 28.32 17.50 22.36
CA THR A 696 29.19 16.54 21.69
C THR A 696 28.35 15.76 20.68
N VAL A 697 28.83 15.66 19.45
CA VAL A 697 28.28 14.74 18.46
C VAL A 697 28.97 13.39 18.65
N ILE A 698 28.18 12.33 18.83
CA ILE A 698 28.63 10.97 19.06
C ILE A 698 28.39 10.21 17.75
N GLY A 699 29.46 9.92 17.01
CA GLY A 699 29.41 9.05 15.84
C GLY A 699 29.74 7.60 16.20
N GLN A 700 29.37 6.67 15.32
CA GLN A 700 29.94 5.32 15.33
C GLN A 700 31.48 5.42 15.20
N PRO A 701 32.26 4.55 15.87
CA PRO A 701 33.71 4.50 15.65
C PRO A 701 33.97 4.21 14.17
N PHE A 702 34.77 5.07 13.52
CA PHE A 702 35.26 4.77 12.18
C PHE A 702 36.37 3.73 12.28
N ASP A 703 36.37 2.72 11.41
CA ASP A 703 37.51 1.80 11.29
C ASP A 703 38.71 2.58 10.76
N ALA A 704 39.65 2.89 11.64
CA ALA A 704 40.87 3.63 11.31
C ALA A 704 41.75 2.90 10.28
N GLY A 705 41.60 1.58 10.11
CA GLY A 705 42.30 0.79 9.09
C GLY A 705 41.83 1.05 7.66
N SER A 706 40.63 1.62 7.49
CA SER A 706 40.01 1.93 6.19
C SER A 706 40.27 3.37 5.71
N LEU A 707 40.88 4.21 6.55
CA LEU A 707 41.15 5.61 6.20
C LEU A 707 42.35 5.69 5.24
N PRO A 708 42.25 6.45 4.14
CA PRO A 708 43.42 6.78 3.35
C PRO A 708 44.44 7.52 4.24
N SER A 709 45.73 7.34 3.95
CA SER A 709 46.86 7.91 4.73
C SER A 709 46.81 9.44 4.91
N SER A 710 45.95 10.12 4.14
CA SER A 710 45.45 11.45 4.44
C SER A 710 44.00 11.58 3.96
N PHE A 711 43.16 12.25 4.73
CA PHE A 711 41.85 12.73 4.30
C PHE A 711 41.62 14.13 4.85
N THR A 712 40.81 14.91 4.16
CA THR A 712 40.48 16.27 4.57
C THR A 712 39.17 16.24 5.35
N ILE A 713 39.23 16.56 6.64
CA ILE A 713 38.03 16.86 7.41
C ILE A 713 37.60 18.28 7.02
N LYS A 714 36.54 18.37 6.23
CA LYS A 714 35.87 19.64 5.93
C LYS A 714 34.75 19.83 6.95
N LEU A 715 35.09 20.35 8.12
CA LEU A 715 34.11 21.02 8.97
C LEU A 715 33.94 22.41 8.39
N ASN A 716 32.84 22.70 7.67
CA ASN A 716 32.30 24.06 7.46
C ASN A 716 31.05 24.05 6.55
N GLY A 717 30.02 24.76 6.98
CA GLY A 717 28.81 25.11 6.23
C GLY A 717 27.71 25.53 7.17
#